data_AF-A0A839JIQ9-F1
#
_entry.id   AF-A0A839JIQ9-F1
#
_cell.length_a   1.000
_cell.length_b   1.000
_cell.length_c   1.000
_cell.angle_alpha   90.00
_cell.angle_beta   90.00
_cell.angle_gamma   90.00
#
_symmetry.space_group_name_H-M   'P 1'
#
loop_
_entity.id
_entity.type
_entity.pdbx_description
1 polymer ?
#
loop_
_entity_poly.entity_id
_entity_poly.type
_entity_poly.pdbx_seq_one_letter_code
_entity_poly.pdbx_strand_id
1 'polypeptide(L)'
;MSVAATGVALTGNTSGPESEYRVALNRNNQWRSRLQILTKENGFFEHHDEVVKFLDRLTTNEKYPFSTPELRDEVRHSLWLLQRVASAKALQRLLKQHPVFKDYTVVLAAGDGRADESDPATIGQSLGLVRNAIAAAEANRGKTITLSVGQLTTGVTVPEWTAVIMLSDMGSAARYMQAAFRAQNPHTFQRGNSILQKHNAYIFDFAPERTLTIFDQFANNLRSNPSGDPAVRQDNIRRLLNFFPVIGEDSEGRMIELDAAQVLTFPAKIKAREVVRRGFLSNLLFENVSGIFRFSEQFKEILDKLPIAKQGKLKKEPIELPEPLPVTDLDGNVQIDEATVINPKVAVLGKPVWSVEALPKVTPDTPSAKAAAMLAKSVTQQAQATRDQLQQEYGLTVAQVKNDVKLTEQQVEAKVERVYTEHRIASKHLADELDAAATEVEHEAVTAKIEEQAASFEADLRAIVEEAMETIVPTTVRREETKREQRRADKAMDEARDHLRGFARTIPMFLMAYGDRDIRLANFDDYTPDDVFHEITGITEVEFRVLRDGQQITADDGSTVRIPGLFDEAVFDRSMQEFLDKKEELADYFNDELAEDIFAYVPQQRTSLVFTPKPVVKRMVDVLEAENPGIFEDPEATFADLFSTAGLFLMELVRRLDTGLADQIPDPNERLQHILTKQLFEMSHNQILHRITIEAVSGGVPQRKRWIEESGHYRVGNLTTMNPTERQQLIDDMLTEGPNSE
;
A
#
# COMPACT_ATOMS: atom_id res chain seq x y z
N MET A 1 12.24 -15.74 -7.85
CA MET A 1 12.28 -15.12 -9.20
C MET A 1 10.87 -14.65 -9.55
N SER A 2 10.76 -13.49 -10.21
CA SER A 2 9.60 -12.92 -10.93
C SER A 2 8.40 -12.34 -10.13
N VAL A 3 8.17 -11.02 -10.27
CA VAL A 3 7.05 -10.19 -9.78
C VAL A 3 6.73 -9.11 -10.86
N ALA A 4 5.48 -8.93 -11.35
CA ALA A 4 5.00 -8.05 -12.47
C ALA A 4 3.57 -7.50 -12.28
N ALA A 5 3.03 -6.54 -13.07
CA ALA A 5 1.97 -5.57 -12.66
C ALA A 5 0.53 -5.86 -13.08
N THR A 6 -0.42 -5.29 -12.33
CA THR A 6 -1.82 -5.06 -12.73
C THR A 6 -2.15 -3.55 -12.67
N GLY A 7 -2.99 -3.06 -13.59
CA GLY A 7 -3.43 -1.65 -13.63
C GLY A 7 -4.83 -1.51 -14.22
N VAL A 8 -5.50 -0.41 -13.86
CA VAL A 8 -6.86 -0.03 -14.28
C VAL A 8 -6.76 1.12 -15.28
N ALA A 9 -7.57 1.07 -16.33
CA ALA A 9 -7.71 2.16 -17.29
C ALA A 9 -9.10 2.78 -17.15
N LEU A 10 -9.17 4.11 -17.04
CA LEU A 10 -10.43 4.86 -17.12
C LEU A 10 -10.52 5.50 -18.50
N THR A 11 -11.69 5.42 -19.14
CA THR A 11 -11.98 6.16 -20.37
C THR A 11 -13.05 7.22 -20.06
N GLY A 12 -12.87 8.45 -20.56
CA GLY A 12 -13.88 9.51 -20.47
C GLY A 12 -14.47 9.78 -21.85
N ASN A 13 -15.81 9.75 -21.97
CA ASN A 13 -16.49 9.89 -23.26
C ASN A 13 -16.78 11.38 -23.57
N THR A 14 -16.18 11.94 -24.62
CA THR A 14 -16.45 13.32 -25.09
C THR A 14 -17.59 13.31 -26.13
N SER A 15 -18.84 13.14 -25.67
CA SER A 15 -20.12 13.33 -26.39
C SER A 15 -20.16 13.09 -27.94
N GLY A 16 -20.71 11.94 -28.36
CA GLY A 16 -21.15 11.60 -29.72
C GLY A 16 -21.30 10.07 -29.91
N PRO A 17 -22.25 9.55 -30.73
CA PRO A 17 -22.62 8.13 -30.71
C PRO A 17 -21.64 7.23 -31.49
N GLU A 18 -21.48 6.02 -30.96
CA GLU A 18 -20.84 4.82 -31.53
C GLU A 18 -19.39 4.95 -32.07
N SER A 19 -18.45 4.38 -31.31
CA SER A 19 -17.42 3.52 -31.91
C SER A 19 -16.96 2.45 -30.91
N GLU A 20 -17.25 1.18 -31.25
CA GLU A 20 -16.62 0.00 -30.68
C GLU A 20 -15.15 -0.03 -31.08
N TYR A 21 -14.20 -0.04 -30.13
CA TYR A 21 -12.96 -0.80 -30.23
C TYR A 21 -12.48 -1.22 -28.83
N ARG A 22 -12.30 -2.53 -28.67
CA ARG A 22 -12.00 -3.25 -27.43
C ARG A 22 -10.51 -3.52 -27.30
N VAL A 23 -9.95 -3.36 -26.10
CA VAL A 23 -8.52 -3.58 -25.81
C VAL A 23 -8.39 -4.38 -24.49
N ALA A 24 -7.99 -5.66 -24.57
CA ALA A 24 -8.09 -6.72 -23.53
C ALA A 24 -6.81 -7.32 -22.87
N LEU A 25 -6.26 -6.89 -21.75
CA LEU A 25 -4.97 -7.44 -21.24
C LEU A 25 -5.04 -8.81 -20.53
N ASN A 26 -3.90 -9.53 -20.44
CA ASN A 26 -3.68 -10.95 -20.11
C ASN A 26 -2.97 -11.19 -18.74
N ARG A 27 -3.29 -12.35 -18.13
CA ARG A 27 -2.78 -12.98 -16.89
C ARG A 27 -1.26 -13.13 -16.84
N ASN A 28 -0.62 -12.40 -15.94
CA ASN A 28 0.17 -12.98 -14.85
C ASN A 28 1.00 -11.89 -14.18
N ASN A 29 0.99 -11.96 -12.85
CA ASN A 29 1.81 -11.26 -11.88
C ASN A 29 1.22 -9.92 -11.36
N GLN A 30 1.37 -9.68 -10.04
CA GLN A 30 0.92 -8.48 -9.32
C GLN A 30 2.05 -7.55 -8.86
N TRP A 31 1.83 -6.23 -9.03
CA TRP A 31 2.70 -5.17 -8.49
C TRP A 31 2.44 -4.98 -7.01
N ARG A 32 3.51 -4.72 -6.25
CA ARG A 32 3.39 -4.33 -4.85
C ARG A 32 2.60 -3.03 -4.79
N SER A 33 1.49 -3.02 -4.06
CA SER A 33 0.74 -1.82 -3.64
C SER A 33 1.57 -0.78 -2.86
N ARG A 34 2.89 -0.98 -2.75
CA ARG A 34 3.85 -0.12 -2.03
C ARG A 34 5.20 0.05 -2.72
N LEU A 35 5.39 -0.33 -3.99
CA LEU A 35 6.61 0.15 -4.69
C LEU A 35 6.40 1.62 -5.08
N GLN A 36 6.39 2.49 -4.06
CA GLN A 36 6.52 3.91 -4.26
C GLN A 36 7.79 4.11 -5.11
N ILE A 37 7.71 4.89 -6.18
CA ILE A 37 8.89 5.29 -6.95
C ILE A 37 9.72 6.20 -6.01
N LEU A 38 10.54 5.58 -5.17
CA LEU A 38 11.33 6.23 -4.12
C LEU A 38 12.77 6.31 -4.54
N THR A 39 13.41 7.38 -4.08
CA THR A 39 14.82 7.63 -4.28
C THR A 39 15.54 7.62 -2.94
N LYS A 40 16.71 6.99 -2.92
CA LYS A 40 17.70 7.14 -1.86
C LYS A 40 18.17 8.60 -1.77
N GLU A 41 18.83 8.94 -0.67
CA GLU A 41 19.40 10.28 -0.46
C GLU A 41 20.42 10.69 -1.53
N ASN A 42 21.08 9.72 -2.18
CA ASN A 42 22.00 9.95 -3.30
C ASN A 42 21.29 10.26 -4.65
N GLY A 43 19.95 10.34 -4.66
CA GLY A 43 19.15 10.69 -5.82
C GLY A 43 18.92 9.55 -6.82
N PHE A 44 19.26 8.31 -6.51
CA PHE A 44 18.94 7.12 -7.32
C PHE A 44 17.78 6.32 -6.73
N PHE A 45 17.11 5.51 -7.55
CA PHE A 45 15.99 4.69 -7.08
C PHE A 45 16.41 3.70 -5.99
N GLU A 46 15.57 3.53 -4.98
CA GLU A 46 15.73 2.47 -3.97
C GLU A 46 15.67 1.08 -4.60
N HIS A 47 14.73 0.90 -5.54
CA HIS A 47 14.46 -0.34 -6.25
C HIS A 47 14.64 -0.17 -7.77
N HIS A 48 15.83 0.25 -8.21
CA HIS A 48 16.13 0.54 -9.62
C HIS A 48 15.64 -0.54 -10.60
N ASP A 49 15.98 -1.81 -10.35
CA ASP A 49 15.68 -2.91 -11.28
C ASP A 49 14.17 -3.17 -11.42
N GLU A 50 13.39 -2.92 -10.36
CA GLU A 50 11.93 -3.03 -10.42
C GLU A 50 11.31 -1.86 -11.22
N VAL A 51 11.90 -0.66 -11.14
CA VAL A 51 11.48 0.49 -11.97
C VAL A 51 11.85 0.27 -13.44
N VAL A 52 12.96 -0.39 -13.76
CA VAL A 52 13.29 -0.75 -15.15
C VAL A 52 12.28 -1.77 -15.69
N LYS A 53 12.04 -2.86 -14.95
CA LYS A 53 11.03 -3.86 -15.33
C LYS A 53 9.64 -3.27 -15.53
N PHE A 54 9.29 -2.22 -14.80
CA PHE A 54 8.06 -1.47 -15.01
C PHE A 54 7.96 -0.84 -16.39
N LEU A 55 8.99 -0.06 -16.75
CA LEU A 55 9.04 0.68 -18.00
C LEU A 55 9.08 -0.28 -19.17
N ASP A 56 9.80 -1.39 -19.03
CA ASP A 56 9.78 -2.48 -20.02
C ASP A 56 8.34 -2.96 -20.21
N ARG A 57 7.64 -3.32 -19.13
CA ARG A 57 6.25 -3.82 -19.20
C ARG A 57 5.26 -2.80 -19.74
N LEU A 58 5.41 -1.52 -19.41
CA LEU A 58 4.62 -0.44 -20.02
C LEU A 58 4.70 -0.45 -21.55
N THR A 59 5.79 -1.00 -22.10
CA THR A 59 6.10 -0.96 -23.54
C THR A 59 6.06 -2.31 -24.25
N THR A 60 6.05 -3.43 -23.52
CA THR A 60 6.11 -4.78 -24.08
C THR A 60 4.93 -5.66 -23.71
N ASN A 61 4.33 -5.48 -22.53
CA ASN A 61 3.14 -6.23 -22.18
C ASN A 61 2.01 -5.78 -23.10
N GLU A 62 1.28 -6.73 -23.67
CA GLU A 62 0.09 -6.44 -24.49
C GLU A 62 -0.75 -5.35 -23.81
N LYS A 63 -1.30 -4.36 -24.51
CA LYS A 63 -2.33 -3.42 -24.02
C LYS A 63 -2.03 -2.56 -22.79
N TYR A 64 -0.76 -2.46 -22.43
CA TYR A 64 -0.26 -1.36 -21.63
C TYR A 64 -0.24 -0.08 -22.46
N PRO A 65 -0.28 1.12 -21.85
CA PRO A 65 -0.43 2.40 -22.55
C PRO A 65 0.58 2.65 -23.68
N PHE A 66 1.75 2.00 -23.64
CA PHE A 66 2.80 2.15 -24.65
C PHE A 66 3.20 0.83 -25.30
N SER A 67 2.35 -0.20 -25.25
CA SER A 67 2.73 -1.54 -25.71
C SER A 67 2.86 -1.65 -27.22
N THR A 68 2.00 -0.97 -27.96
CA THR A 68 1.96 -1.03 -29.44
C THR A 68 2.23 0.34 -30.06
N PRO A 69 2.68 0.41 -31.33
CA PRO A 69 2.84 1.66 -32.05
C PRO A 69 1.56 2.52 -32.07
N GLU A 70 0.39 1.89 -32.18
CA GLU A 70 -0.93 2.52 -32.23
C GLU A 70 -1.26 3.18 -30.88
N LEU A 71 -1.12 2.44 -29.77
CA LEU A 71 -1.33 3.00 -28.43
C LEU A 71 -0.34 4.11 -28.09
N ARG A 72 0.91 3.98 -28.55
CA ARG A 72 1.90 5.07 -28.44
C ARG A 72 1.52 6.28 -29.28
N ASP A 73 0.70 6.13 -30.31
CA ASP A 73 0.20 7.26 -31.13
C ASP A 73 -1.02 7.93 -30.50
N GLU A 74 -1.88 7.13 -29.85
CA GLU A 74 -2.99 7.63 -29.04
C GLU A 74 -2.50 8.34 -27.77
N VAL A 75 -1.53 7.78 -27.06
CA VAL A 75 -0.93 8.33 -25.84
C VAL A 75 0.29 9.21 -26.16
N ARG A 76 0.18 10.04 -27.21
CA ARG A 76 1.28 10.87 -27.71
C ARG A 76 1.77 11.93 -26.73
N HIS A 77 0.84 12.57 -26.02
CA HIS A 77 1.13 13.57 -25.00
C HIS A 77 0.52 13.10 -23.68
N SER A 78 1.37 12.73 -22.73
CA SER A 78 0.91 12.20 -21.44
C SER A 78 1.45 13.01 -20.26
N LEU A 79 0.63 13.06 -19.19
CA LEU A 79 0.98 13.62 -17.89
C LEU A 79 1.23 12.47 -16.91
N TRP A 80 2.40 12.42 -16.28
CA TRP A 80 2.75 11.40 -15.29
C TRP A 80 2.89 12.07 -13.92
N LEU A 81 2.14 11.60 -12.94
CA LEU A 81 2.07 12.19 -11.61
C LEU A 81 2.88 11.36 -10.62
N LEU A 82 3.90 11.98 -10.01
CA LEU A 82 4.79 11.37 -9.03
C LEU A 82 4.63 12.06 -7.66
N GLN A 83 5.05 11.37 -6.59
CA GLN A 83 4.91 11.90 -5.23
C GLN A 83 6.04 12.85 -4.81
N ARG A 84 7.22 12.76 -5.44
CA ARG A 84 8.42 13.52 -5.02
C ARG A 84 9.20 14.05 -6.23
N VAL A 85 9.75 15.26 -6.09
CA VAL A 85 10.60 15.90 -7.12
C VAL A 85 11.84 15.07 -7.42
N ALA A 86 12.47 14.47 -6.40
CA ALA A 86 13.63 13.61 -6.57
C ALA A 86 13.31 12.39 -7.46
N SER A 87 12.15 11.78 -7.25
CA SER A 87 11.64 10.66 -8.05
C SER A 87 11.38 11.06 -9.50
N ALA A 88 10.79 12.23 -9.74
CA ALA A 88 10.56 12.74 -11.09
C ALA A 88 11.88 13.00 -11.85
N LYS A 89 12.90 13.56 -11.17
CA LYS A 89 14.25 13.75 -11.73
C LYS A 89 14.97 12.43 -12.02
N ALA A 90 14.83 11.44 -11.14
CA ALA A 90 15.37 10.11 -11.38
C ALA A 90 14.68 9.42 -12.57
N LEU A 91 13.35 9.52 -12.66
CA LEU A 91 12.58 8.93 -13.74
C LEU A 91 12.89 9.60 -15.09
N GLN A 92 13.05 10.92 -15.12
CA GLN A 92 13.46 11.65 -16.33
C GLN A 92 14.77 11.11 -16.92
N ARG A 93 15.78 10.86 -16.06
CA ARG A 93 17.06 10.29 -16.49
C ARG A 93 16.89 8.89 -17.07
N LEU A 94 16.07 8.07 -16.43
CA LEU A 94 15.82 6.69 -16.87
C LEU A 94 15.04 6.63 -18.19
N LEU A 95 13.98 7.45 -18.34
CA LEU A 95 13.18 7.52 -19.57
C LEU A 95 14.03 7.92 -20.78
N LYS A 96 14.98 8.85 -20.61
CA LYS A 96 15.92 9.26 -21.68
C LYS A 96 16.86 8.15 -22.14
N GLN A 97 17.07 7.12 -21.32
CA GLN A 97 17.93 5.98 -21.64
C GLN A 97 17.12 4.76 -22.10
N HIS A 98 15.84 4.69 -21.74
CA HIS A 98 14.97 3.55 -22.05
C HIS A 98 14.78 3.38 -23.57
N PRO A 99 14.86 2.15 -24.12
CA PRO A 99 14.84 1.90 -25.56
C PRO A 99 13.65 2.50 -26.32
N VAL A 100 12.48 2.60 -25.65
CA VAL A 100 11.24 3.13 -26.23
C VAL A 100 10.99 4.59 -25.84
N PHE A 101 11.31 4.99 -24.60
CA PHE A 101 10.95 6.33 -24.10
C PHE A 101 11.98 7.39 -24.45
N LYS A 102 13.19 7.00 -24.90
CA LYS A 102 14.21 7.93 -25.41
C LYS A 102 13.72 8.78 -26.58
N ASP A 103 12.71 8.30 -27.32
CA ASP A 103 12.11 8.99 -28.47
C ASP A 103 11.02 10.02 -28.04
N TYR A 104 10.72 10.10 -26.74
CA TYR A 104 9.78 11.08 -26.18
C TYR A 104 10.55 12.30 -25.65
N THR A 105 10.00 13.48 -25.88
CA THR A 105 10.45 14.71 -25.22
C THR A 105 9.94 14.71 -23.78
N VAL A 106 10.83 14.44 -22.82
CA VAL A 106 10.47 14.38 -21.39
C VAL A 106 10.66 15.74 -20.72
N VAL A 107 9.54 16.36 -20.36
CA VAL A 107 9.45 17.66 -19.67
C VAL A 107 9.25 17.44 -18.18
N LEU A 108 10.04 18.12 -17.35
CA LEU A 108 9.87 18.10 -15.90
C LEU A 108 9.09 19.35 -15.48
N ALA A 109 7.82 19.18 -15.14
CA ALA A 109 6.94 20.19 -14.57
C ALA A 109 6.79 19.94 -13.05
N ALA A 110 7.93 19.93 -12.37
CA ALA A 110 8.02 19.83 -10.93
C ALA A 110 8.98 20.92 -10.49
N GLY A 111 8.62 21.67 -9.45
CA GLY A 111 9.47 22.73 -8.94
C GLY A 111 10.89 22.22 -8.66
N ASP A 112 11.87 23.10 -8.65
CA ASP A 112 13.22 22.79 -8.21
C ASP A 112 13.34 22.63 -6.68
N GLY A 113 12.18 22.55 -6.00
CA GLY A 113 12.02 22.63 -4.55
C GLY A 113 12.48 23.98 -4.01
N ARG A 114 12.32 25.07 -4.80
CA ARG A 114 12.73 26.44 -4.43
C ARG A 114 11.64 27.50 -4.44
N ALA A 115 10.57 27.30 -5.19
CA ALA A 115 9.44 28.21 -5.26
C ALA A 115 8.20 27.54 -4.67
N ASP A 116 7.28 28.34 -4.13
CA ASP A 116 5.95 27.86 -3.76
C ASP A 116 5.29 27.24 -5.00
N GLU A 117 4.97 25.95 -4.95
CA GLU A 117 4.41 25.22 -6.09
C GLU A 117 2.99 25.72 -6.46
N SER A 118 2.39 26.55 -5.60
CA SER A 118 1.12 27.24 -5.82
C SER A 118 1.27 28.67 -6.38
N ASP A 119 2.49 29.18 -6.52
CA ASP A 119 2.76 30.51 -7.09
C ASP A 119 2.33 30.58 -8.57
N PRO A 120 1.45 31.53 -8.95
CA PRO A 120 1.01 31.73 -10.33
C PRO A 120 2.14 31.93 -11.35
N ALA A 121 3.26 32.58 -10.97
CA ALA A 121 4.37 32.83 -11.88
C ALA A 121 5.13 31.53 -12.20
N THR A 122 5.40 30.71 -11.18
CA THR A 122 6.02 29.39 -11.31
C THR A 122 5.14 28.43 -12.13
N ILE A 123 3.83 28.43 -11.89
CA ILE A 123 2.85 27.65 -12.68
C ILE A 123 2.85 28.10 -14.15
N GLY A 124 2.89 29.41 -14.39
CA GLY A 124 2.96 29.98 -15.74
C GLY A 124 4.21 29.56 -16.52
N GLN A 125 5.38 29.52 -15.87
CA GLN A 125 6.63 29.06 -16.48
C GLN A 125 6.57 27.56 -16.84
N SER A 126 6.15 26.71 -15.90
CA SER A 126 5.96 25.27 -16.14
C SER A 126 4.97 25.00 -17.27
N LEU A 127 3.86 25.75 -17.31
CA LEU A 127 2.87 25.66 -18.38
C LEU A 127 3.45 26.06 -19.74
N GLY A 128 4.23 27.15 -19.79
CA GLY A 128 4.91 27.60 -21.00
C GLY A 128 5.90 26.56 -21.54
N LEU A 129 6.70 25.94 -20.66
CA LEU A 129 7.63 24.87 -21.03
C LEU A 129 6.91 23.66 -21.64
N VAL A 130 5.80 23.22 -21.03
CA VAL A 130 5.00 22.10 -21.54
C VAL A 130 4.39 22.44 -22.90
N ARG A 131 3.76 23.62 -23.05
CA ARG A 131 3.15 24.04 -24.32
C ARG A 131 4.17 24.16 -25.45
N ASN A 132 5.34 24.73 -25.17
CA ASN A 132 6.41 24.85 -26.16
C ASN A 132 6.95 23.47 -26.58
N ALA A 133 7.12 22.54 -25.64
CA ALA A 133 7.57 21.19 -25.93
C ALA A 133 6.53 20.41 -26.77
N ILE A 134 5.25 20.55 -26.46
CA ILE A 134 4.16 19.93 -27.23
C ILE A 134 4.12 20.51 -28.65
N ALA A 135 4.17 21.84 -28.80
CA ALA A 135 4.18 22.48 -30.11
C ALA A 135 5.37 22.04 -30.98
N ALA A 136 6.57 21.97 -30.38
CA ALA A 136 7.78 21.50 -31.07
C ALA A 136 7.70 20.01 -31.44
N ALA A 137 7.08 19.19 -30.59
CA ALA A 137 6.85 17.77 -30.86
C ALA A 137 5.85 17.60 -32.01
N GLU A 138 4.69 18.26 -31.99
CA GLU A 138 3.69 18.15 -33.05
C GLU A 138 4.24 18.61 -34.42
N ALA A 139 5.07 19.67 -34.45
CA ALA A 139 5.75 20.11 -35.68
C ALA A 139 6.62 19.03 -36.34
N ASN A 140 7.18 18.11 -35.54
CA ASN A 140 8.07 17.04 -35.99
C ASN A 140 7.45 15.64 -35.87
N ARG A 141 6.12 15.55 -35.67
CA ARG A 141 5.40 14.29 -35.35
C ARG A 141 6.00 13.52 -34.15
N GLY A 142 6.64 14.22 -33.23
CA GLY A 142 7.18 13.69 -31.98
C GLY A 142 6.13 13.49 -30.89
N LYS A 143 6.59 13.03 -29.73
CA LYS A 143 5.77 12.65 -28.56
C LYS A 143 6.32 13.31 -27.30
N THR A 144 5.49 13.53 -26.28
CA THR A 144 5.93 14.18 -25.03
C THR A 144 5.45 13.45 -23.78
N ILE A 145 6.31 13.42 -22.77
CA ILE A 145 5.95 12.98 -21.41
C ILE A 145 6.18 14.16 -20.47
N THR A 146 5.14 14.59 -19.76
CA THR A 146 5.25 15.62 -18.71
C THR A 146 5.28 14.93 -17.35
N LEU A 147 6.38 15.08 -16.60
CA LEU A 147 6.48 14.58 -15.23
C LEU A 147 6.12 15.70 -14.25
N SER A 148 5.13 15.48 -13.38
CA SER A 148 4.70 16.45 -12.37
C SER A 148 4.61 15.83 -10.96
N VAL A 149 4.73 16.68 -9.94
CA VAL A 149 4.60 16.32 -8.51
C VAL A 149 3.41 17.04 -7.85
N GLY A 150 2.51 17.62 -8.65
CA GLY A 150 1.37 18.39 -8.16
C GLY A 150 1.17 19.70 -8.93
N GLN A 151 2.23 20.23 -9.56
CA GLN A 151 2.10 21.36 -10.48
C GLN A 151 1.24 21.00 -11.70
N LEU A 152 0.55 21.99 -12.25
CA LEU A 152 -0.34 21.84 -13.39
C LEU A 152 -1.55 20.90 -13.17
N THR A 153 -1.78 20.45 -11.93
CA THR A 153 -2.96 19.66 -11.58
C THR A 153 -4.16 20.53 -11.22
N THR A 154 -3.95 21.83 -10.97
CA THR A 154 -4.99 22.82 -10.64
C THR A 154 -4.82 24.08 -11.48
N GLY A 155 -5.92 24.80 -11.76
CA GLY A 155 -5.88 26.15 -12.35
C GLY A 155 -5.38 26.29 -13.80
N VAL A 156 -4.97 25.21 -14.47
CA VAL A 156 -4.43 25.25 -15.85
C VAL A 156 -5.07 24.22 -16.77
N THR A 157 -5.01 24.50 -18.08
CA THR A 157 -5.53 23.63 -19.14
C THR A 157 -4.48 23.42 -20.23
N VAL A 158 -4.17 22.15 -20.47
CA VAL A 158 -3.33 21.65 -21.58
C VAL A 158 -4.19 20.63 -22.36
N PRO A 159 -4.90 21.07 -23.41
CA PRO A 159 -5.91 20.23 -24.07
C PRO A 159 -5.30 19.04 -24.86
N GLU A 160 -4.02 19.12 -25.21
CA GLU A 160 -3.31 18.12 -26.01
C GLU A 160 -3.02 16.82 -25.22
N TRP A 161 -3.05 16.84 -23.88
CA TRP A 161 -2.82 15.64 -23.09
C TRP A 161 -3.92 14.60 -23.31
N THR A 162 -3.55 13.43 -23.80
CA THR A 162 -4.47 12.31 -24.07
C THR A 162 -4.49 11.26 -22.96
N ALA A 163 -3.47 11.22 -22.11
CA ALA A 163 -3.46 10.35 -20.95
C ALA A 163 -2.86 10.95 -19.68
N VAL A 164 -3.32 10.47 -18.53
CA VAL A 164 -2.69 10.67 -17.23
C VAL A 164 -2.20 9.33 -16.68
N ILE A 165 -0.97 9.26 -16.21
CA ILE A 165 -0.39 8.08 -15.55
C ILE A 165 -0.19 8.38 -14.07
N MET A 166 -0.92 7.65 -13.23
CA MET A 166 -0.91 7.78 -11.78
C MET A 166 0.21 6.94 -11.18
N LEU A 167 1.32 7.59 -10.83
CA LEU A 167 2.49 6.97 -10.15
C LEU A 167 2.70 7.54 -8.74
N SER A 168 1.69 8.23 -8.20
CA SER A 168 1.69 8.83 -6.87
C SER A 168 0.61 8.19 -6.01
N ASP A 169 0.83 8.24 -4.70
CA ASP A 169 -0.17 7.79 -3.73
C ASP A 169 -1.03 8.96 -3.28
N MET A 170 -2.17 9.14 -3.94
CA MET A 170 -3.11 10.22 -3.66
C MET A 170 -4.29 9.69 -2.86
N GLY A 171 -4.31 9.95 -1.54
CA GLY A 171 -5.41 9.52 -0.67
C GLY A 171 -6.67 10.39 -0.79
N SER A 172 -6.57 11.61 -1.33
CA SER A 172 -7.73 12.51 -1.48
C SER A 172 -8.45 12.26 -2.81
N ALA A 173 -9.70 11.79 -2.73
CA ALA A 173 -10.54 11.60 -3.90
C ALA A 173 -10.70 12.86 -4.77
N ALA A 174 -10.81 14.04 -4.14
CA ALA A 174 -10.91 15.30 -4.85
C ALA A 174 -9.64 15.63 -5.64
N ARG A 175 -8.46 15.51 -5.01
CA ARG A 175 -7.17 15.74 -5.70
C ARG A 175 -6.96 14.73 -6.82
N TYR A 176 -7.36 13.48 -6.59
CA TYR A 176 -7.29 12.43 -7.59
C TYR A 176 -8.08 12.77 -8.84
N MET A 177 -9.38 13.04 -8.68
CA MET A 177 -10.25 13.39 -9.81
C MET A 177 -9.80 14.68 -10.49
N GLN A 178 -9.37 15.68 -9.72
CA GLN A 178 -8.86 16.94 -10.26
C GLN A 178 -7.64 16.74 -11.18
N ALA A 179 -6.73 15.84 -10.80
CA ALA A 179 -5.54 15.55 -11.60
C ALA A 179 -5.86 14.61 -12.77
N ALA A 180 -6.73 13.62 -12.56
CA ALA A 180 -7.18 12.67 -13.58
C ALA A 180 -7.93 13.36 -14.73
N PHE A 181 -8.79 14.32 -14.44
CA PHE A 181 -9.59 15.04 -15.43
C PHE A 181 -8.78 16.01 -16.31
N ARG A 182 -7.47 16.18 -16.07
CA ARG A 182 -6.62 17.05 -16.90
C ARG A 182 -6.55 16.58 -18.35
N ALA A 183 -6.59 15.27 -18.58
CA ALA A 183 -6.60 14.72 -19.93
C ALA A 183 -7.98 14.78 -20.61
N GLN A 184 -9.07 15.23 -19.96
CA GLN A 184 -10.41 15.17 -20.57
C GLN A 184 -10.78 16.39 -21.43
N ASN A 185 -9.95 17.43 -21.42
CA ASN A 185 -10.21 18.63 -22.20
C ASN A 185 -10.33 18.29 -23.71
N PRO A 186 -11.42 18.68 -24.39
CA PRO A 186 -11.58 18.47 -25.83
C PRO A 186 -10.48 19.18 -26.61
N HIS A 187 -10.02 18.54 -27.69
CA HIS A 187 -9.01 19.13 -28.56
C HIS A 187 -9.11 18.58 -29.99
N THR A 188 -8.72 19.41 -30.95
CA THR A 188 -8.60 19.05 -32.36
C THR A 188 -7.16 19.22 -32.81
N PHE A 189 -6.58 18.17 -33.37
CA PHE A 189 -5.22 18.17 -33.89
C PHE A 189 -5.25 18.32 -35.42
N GLN A 190 -4.43 19.21 -35.97
CA GLN A 190 -4.19 19.26 -37.40
C GLN A 190 -2.91 18.49 -37.72
N ARG A 191 -3.02 17.36 -38.42
CA ARG A 191 -1.87 16.52 -38.78
C ARG A 191 -1.85 16.28 -40.29
N GLY A 192 -0.95 16.97 -40.97
CA GLY A 192 -0.94 16.99 -42.44
C GLY A 192 -2.22 17.65 -42.98
N ASN A 193 -2.94 16.95 -43.86
CA ASN A 193 -4.21 17.42 -44.43
C ASN A 193 -5.45 16.98 -43.64
N SER A 194 -5.26 16.24 -42.54
CA SER A 194 -6.37 15.70 -41.74
C SER A 194 -6.54 16.48 -40.44
N ILE A 195 -7.80 16.77 -40.09
CA ILE A 195 -8.19 17.28 -38.77
C ILE A 195 -8.68 16.07 -37.96
N LEU A 196 -8.01 15.80 -36.83
CA LEU A 196 -8.35 14.73 -35.91
C LEU A 196 -9.00 15.33 -34.66
N GLN A 197 -10.01 14.67 -34.11
CA GLN A 197 -10.63 15.07 -32.86
C GLN A 197 -10.30 14.05 -31.77
N LYS A 198 -10.07 14.56 -30.57
CA LYS A 198 -9.89 13.74 -29.38
C LYS A 198 -11.23 13.18 -28.89
N HIS A 199 -11.41 11.89 -29.05
CA HIS A 199 -12.58 11.15 -28.57
C HIS A 199 -12.38 10.58 -27.16
N ASN A 200 -11.18 10.09 -26.87
CA ASN A 200 -10.88 9.41 -25.61
C ASN A 200 -9.81 10.17 -24.83
N ALA A 201 -9.95 10.09 -23.51
CA ALA A 201 -8.94 10.44 -22.54
C ALA A 201 -8.71 9.25 -21.63
N TYR A 202 -7.44 8.90 -21.41
CA TYR A 202 -7.08 7.71 -20.63
C TYR A 202 -6.50 8.09 -19.27
N ILE A 203 -6.91 7.40 -18.22
CA ILE A 203 -6.23 7.47 -16.92
C ILE A 203 -5.73 6.08 -16.59
N PHE A 204 -4.42 5.93 -16.46
CA PHE A 204 -3.78 4.67 -16.10
C PHE A 204 -3.35 4.72 -14.63
N ASP A 205 -3.95 3.86 -13.81
CA ASP A 205 -3.58 3.71 -12.40
C ASP A 205 -3.20 2.25 -12.11
N PHE A 206 -2.01 2.05 -11.54
CA PHE A 206 -1.48 0.73 -11.22
C PHE A 206 -1.79 0.28 -9.77
N ALA A 207 -2.67 1.02 -9.08
CA ALA A 207 -3.25 0.67 -7.79
C ALA A 207 -4.78 0.48 -7.94
N PRO A 208 -5.24 -0.71 -8.39
CA PRO A 208 -6.66 -0.97 -8.63
C PRO A 208 -7.52 -0.76 -7.37
N GLU A 209 -7.07 -1.27 -6.23
CA GLU A 209 -7.78 -1.18 -4.95
C GLU A 209 -8.01 0.28 -4.52
N ARG A 210 -6.95 1.10 -4.55
CA ARG A 210 -7.05 2.54 -4.28
C ARG A 210 -7.98 3.25 -5.24
N THR A 211 -7.88 2.96 -6.54
CA THR A 211 -8.71 3.59 -7.57
C THR A 211 -10.19 3.36 -7.30
N LEU A 212 -10.57 2.10 -7.06
CA LEU A 212 -11.95 1.73 -6.76
C LEU A 212 -12.45 2.33 -5.44
N THR A 213 -11.59 2.38 -4.42
CA THR A 213 -11.88 3.06 -3.14
C THR A 213 -12.13 4.55 -3.34
N ILE A 214 -11.31 5.22 -4.15
CA ILE A 214 -11.48 6.64 -4.50
C ILE A 214 -12.77 6.87 -5.27
N PHE A 215 -13.14 5.97 -6.19
CA PHE A 215 -14.40 6.05 -6.93
C PHE A 215 -15.60 5.99 -6.01
N ASP A 216 -15.59 5.04 -5.07
CA ASP A 216 -16.63 4.91 -4.07
C ASP A 216 -16.70 6.15 -3.17
N GLN A 217 -15.56 6.62 -2.63
CA GLN A 217 -15.50 7.84 -1.84
C GLN A 217 -15.98 9.07 -2.61
N PHE A 218 -15.61 9.22 -3.89
CA PHE A 218 -16.04 10.33 -4.71
C PHE A 218 -17.55 10.27 -4.99
N ALA A 219 -18.08 9.08 -5.29
CA ALA A 219 -19.51 8.90 -5.54
C ALA A 219 -20.36 9.20 -4.29
N ASN A 220 -19.84 8.88 -3.09
CA ASN A 220 -20.65 8.84 -1.88
C ASN A 220 -20.35 9.94 -0.85
N ASN A 221 -19.10 10.41 -0.75
CA ASN A 221 -18.66 11.28 0.34
C ASN A 221 -18.58 12.77 -0.04
N LEU A 222 -19.02 13.16 -1.24
CA LEU A 222 -19.12 14.58 -1.63
C LEU A 222 -20.35 15.29 -1.05
N ARG A 223 -21.30 14.56 -0.44
CA ARG A 223 -22.49 15.13 0.19
C ARG A 223 -22.24 15.38 1.67
N SER A 224 -22.80 16.47 2.20
CA SER A 224 -22.68 16.87 3.61
C SER A 224 -23.20 15.82 4.59
N ASN A 225 -24.11 14.95 4.14
CA ASN A 225 -24.61 13.80 4.90
C ASN A 225 -24.69 12.58 3.96
N PRO A 226 -23.63 11.77 3.85
CA PRO A 226 -23.61 10.60 2.98
C PRO A 226 -24.60 9.55 3.49
N SER A 227 -25.36 8.92 2.59
CA SER A 227 -26.27 7.83 2.96
C SER A 227 -25.47 6.58 3.32
N GLY A 228 -25.80 5.94 4.44
CA GLY A 228 -25.27 4.63 4.81
C GLY A 228 -25.97 3.46 4.11
N ASP A 229 -27.03 3.72 3.35
CA ASP A 229 -27.79 2.69 2.63
C ASP A 229 -26.94 2.10 1.46
N PRO A 230 -26.66 0.79 1.47
CA PRO A 230 -25.90 0.11 0.41
C PRO A 230 -26.49 0.30 -0.99
N ALA A 231 -27.82 0.33 -1.14
CA ALA A 231 -28.47 0.49 -2.44
C ALA A 231 -28.23 1.89 -3.01
N VAL A 232 -28.34 2.92 -2.17
CA VAL A 232 -28.04 4.31 -2.55
C VAL A 232 -26.56 4.47 -2.90
N ARG A 233 -25.68 3.81 -2.13
CA ARG A 233 -24.23 3.81 -2.37
C ARG A 233 -23.90 3.25 -3.76
N GLN A 234 -24.48 2.11 -4.09
CA GLN A 234 -24.31 1.45 -5.38
C GLN A 234 -24.90 2.28 -6.54
N ASP A 235 -26.06 2.92 -6.34
CA ASP A 235 -26.67 3.80 -7.34
C ASP A 235 -25.80 5.02 -7.67
N ASN A 236 -25.18 5.64 -6.66
CA ASN A 236 -24.26 6.75 -6.87
C ASN A 236 -23.04 6.34 -7.69
N ILE A 237 -22.47 5.16 -7.40
CA ILE A 237 -21.35 4.60 -8.16
C ILE A 237 -21.78 4.32 -9.60
N ARG A 238 -22.97 3.74 -9.82
CA ARG A 238 -23.49 3.47 -11.17
C ARG A 238 -23.60 4.75 -12.00
N ARG A 239 -24.06 5.85 -11.39
CA ARG A 239 -24.11 7.15 -12.07
C ARG A 239 -22.73 7.66 -12.45
N LEU A 240 -21.74 7.50 -11.58
CA LEU A 240 -20.36 7.89 -11.86
C LEU A 240 -19.75 7.07 -13.01
N LEU A 241 -19.99 5.75 -13.01
CA LEU A 241 -19.51 4.83 -14.05
C LEU A 241 -20.05 5.16 -15.45
N ASN A 242 -21.27 5.71 -15.55
CA ASN A 242 -21.82 6.16 -16.84
C ASN A 242 -21.00 7.29 -17.49
N PHE A 243 -20.26 8.07 -16.70
CA PHE A 243 -19.39 9.14 -17.20
C PHE A 243 -17.92 8.71 -17.25
N PHE A 244 -17.51 7.85 -16.30
CA PHE A 244 -16.16 7.35 -16.14
C PHE A 244 -16.18 5.82 -16.00
N PRO A 245 -16.35 5.10 -17.12
CA PRO A 245 -16.19 3.66 -17.13
C PRO A 245 -14.81 3.28 -16.61
N VAL A 246 -14.82 2.34 -15.67
CA VAL A 246 -13.62 1.76 -15.07
C VAL A 246 -13.40 0.41 -15.71
N ILE A 247 -12.27 0.25 -16.38
CA ILE A 247 -11.90 -1.04 -16.97
C ILE A 247 -10.91 -1.71 -16.01
N GLY A 248 -11.34 -2.82 -15.43
CA GLY A 248 -10.57 -3.61 -14.49
C GLY A 248 -10.39 -5.05 -14.96
N GLU A 249 -9.41 -5.73 -14.36
CA GLU A 249 -9.15 -7.14 -14.60
C GLU A 249 -10.10 -8.03 -13.76
N ASP A 250 -10.79 -8.98 -14.39
CA ASP A 250 -11.65 -9.97 -13.72
C ASP A 250 -10.85 -11.13 -13.11
N SER A 251 -11.54 -12.13 -12.52
CA SER A 251 -10.90 -13.34 -11.99
C SER A 251 -10.20 -14.21 -13.04
N GLU A 252 -10.58 -14.06 -14.30
CA GLU A 252 -10.01 -14.76 -15.45
C GLU A 252 -8.88 -13.96 -16.12
N GLY A 253 -8.52 -12.81 -15.56
CA GLY A 253 -7.51 -11.93 -16.13
C GLY A 253 -7.96 -11.27 -17.42
N ARG A 254 -9.28 -11.15 -17.64
CA ARG A 254 -9.86 -10.43 -18.77
C ARG A 254 -10.24 -9.02 -18.33
N MET A 255 -10.01 -8.05 -19.21
CA MET A 255 -10.45 -6.68 -18.99
C MET A 255 -11.96 -6.59 -19.23
N ILE A 256 -12.69 -6.22 -18.19
CA ILE A 256 -14.12 -5.96 -18.25
C ILE A 256 -14.39 -4.54 -17.75
N GLU A 257 -15.42 -3.93 -18.31
CA GLU A 257 -16.01 -2.74 -17.70
C GLU A 257 -16.63 -3.16 -16.36
N LEU A 258 -16.24 -2.47 -15.29
CA LEU A 258 -16.73 -2.78 -13.96
C LEU A 258 -18.10 -2.17 -13.74
N ASP A 259 -19.02 -2.96 -13.17
CA ASP A 259 -20.28 -2.44 -12.66
C ASP A 259 -20.15 -1.90 -11.22
N ALA A 260 -21.21 -1.26 -10.73
CA ALA A 260 -21.21 -0.66 -9.39
C ALA A 260 -21.05 -1.67 -8.25
N ALA A 261 -21.53 -2.91 -8.41
CA ALA A 261 -21.33 -3.95 -7.40
C ALA A 261 -19.87 -4.44 -7.40
N GLN A 262 -19.26 -4.55 -8.58
CA GLN A 262 -17.86 -4.93 -8.73
C GLN A 262 -16.93 -3.86 -8.16
N VAL A 263 -17.21 -2.56 -8.34
CA VAL A 263 -16.43 -1.47 -7.73
C VAL A 263 -16.39 -1.58 -6.20
N LEU A 264 -17.50 -1.99 -5.57
CA LEU A 264 -17.58 -2.15 -4.11
C LEU A 264 -16.88 -3.43 -3.61
N THR A 265 -16.88 -4.51 -4.39
CA THR A 265 -16.43 -5.83 -3.92
C THR A 265 -15.01 -6.20 -4.35
N PHE A 266 -14.53 -5.67 -5.49
CA PHE A 266 -13.22 -5.97 -6.03
C PHE A 266 -12.05 -5.51 -5.15
N PRO A 267 -12.10 -4.35 -4.45
CA PRO A 267 -11.03 -3.94 -3.54
C PRO A 267 -10.71 -5.02 -2.49
N ALA A 268 -11.74 -5.50 -1.80
CA ALA A 268 -11.61 -6.57 -0.81
C ALA A 268 -11.12 -7.87 -1.44
N LYS A 269 -11.62 -8.24 -2.64
CA LYS A 269 -11.18 -9.44 -3.37
C LYS A 269 -9.71 -9.38 -3.77
N ILE A 270 -9.21 -8.22 -4.21
CA ILE A 270 -7.80 -8.02 -4.57
C ILE A 270 -6.92 -8.14 -3.32
N LYS A 271 -7.30 -7.49 -2.21
CA LYS A 271 -6.59 -7.61 -0.93
C LYS A 271 -6.59 -9.06 -0.45
N ALA A 272 -7.73 -9.73 -0.46
CA ALA A 272 -7.91 -11.11 -0.02
C ALA A 272 -7.02 -12.10 -0.79
N ARG A 273 -6.94 -11.97 -2.13
CA ARG A 273 -6.03 -12.77 -2.94
C ARG A 273 -4.58 -12.62 -2.53
N GLU A 274 -4.16 -11.38 -2.27
CA GLU A 274 -2.79 -11.11 -1.80
C GLU A 274 -2.54 -11.63 -0.39
N VAL A 275 -3.55 -11.59 0.48
CA VAL A 275 -3.51 -12.21 1.81
C VAL A 275 -3.30 -13.72 1.68
N VAL A 276 -4.13 -14.42 0.91
CA VAL A 276 -4.05 -15.87 0.70
C VAL A 276 -2.71 -16.26 0.05
N ARG A 277 -2.30 -15.56 -1.01
CA ARG A 277 -1.02 -15.78 -1.69
C ARG A 277 0.19 -15.67 -0.75
N ARG A 278 0.11 -14.81 0.28
CA ARG A 278 1.15 -14.65 1.30
C ARG A 278 0.93 -15.55 2.53
N GLY A 279 -0.02 -16.48 2.48
CA GLY A 279 -0.38 -17.34 3.60
C GLY A 279 -0.81 -16.54 4.82
N PHE A 280 -1.63 -15.51 4.62
CA PHE A 280 -2.17 -14.63 5.67
C PHE A 280 -1.13 -13.78 6.43
N LEU A 281 0.14 -13.74 5.97
CA LEU A 281 1.21 -12.90 6.54
C LEU A 281 1.21 -11.44 6.03
N SER A 282 0.05 -10.94 5.60
CA SER A 282 -0.12 -9.63 4.98
C SER A 282 -0.74 -8.63 5.96
N ASN A 283 -0.22 -7.39 5.98
CA ASN A 283 -0.79 -6.32 6.80
C ASN A 283 -2.17 -5.86 6.31
N LEU A 284 -2.62 -6.30 5.13
CA LEU A 284 -3.93 -5.98 4.57
C LEU A 284 -5.10 -6.54 5.37
N LEU A 285 -4.84 -7.52 6.26
CA LEU A 285 -5.84 -8.06 7.17
C LEU A 285 -6.13 -7.16 8.38
N PHE A 286 -5.27 -6.18 8.66
CA PHE A 286 -5.33 -5.40 9.88
C PHE A 286 -5.73 -3.96 9.60
N GLU A 287 -6.64 -3.44 10.42
CA GLU A 287 -7.10 -2.06 10.41
C GLU A 287 -6.97 -1.49 11.83
N ASN A 288 -7.02 -0.15 11.97
CA ASN A 288 -7.06 0.52 13.27
C ASN A 288 -5.89 0.18 14.23
N VAL A 289 -4.74 -0.24 13.71
CA VAL A 289 -3.56 -0.61 14.52
C VAL A 289 -3.06 0.58 15.36
N SER A 290 -3.27 1.81 14.91
CA SER A 290 -3.00 3.04 15.69
C SER A 290 -3.77 3.07 17.02
N GLY A 291 -4.86 2.31 17.13
CA GLY A 291 -5.60 2.12 18.36
C GLY A 291 -4.73 1.62 19.50
N ILE A 292 -3.62 0.90 19.25
CA ILE A 292 -2.74 0.29 20.30
C ILE A 292 -2.34 1.28 21.39
N PHE A 293 -2.23 2.57 21.06
CA PHE A 293 -1.84 3.64 21.99
C PHE A 293 -3.00 4.16 22.87
N ARG A 294 -4.22 3.73 22.58
CA ARG A 294 -5.45 4.11 23.28
C ARG A 294 -6.02 2.97 24.14
N PHE A 295 -5.48 1.75 24.08
CA PHE A 295 -6.00 0.61 24.84
C PHE A 295 -5.35 0.45 26.24
N SER A 296 -5.94 -0.41 27.07
CA SER A 296 -5.48 -0.76 28.42
C SER A 296 -4.30 -1.74 28.38
N GLU A 297 -3.59 -1.92 29.51
CA GLU A 297 -2.50 -2.92 29.65
C GLU A 297 -2.92 -4.32 29.18
N GLN A 298 -4.20 -4.68 29.39
CA GLN A 298 -4.78 -5.94 28.94
C GLN A 298 -4.61 -6.20 27.44
N PHE A 299 -4.71 -5.17 26.59
CA PHE A 299 -4.60 -5.34 25.14
C PHE A 299 -3.15 -5.66 24.72
N LYS A 300 -2.18 -5.03 25.40
CA LYS A 300 -0.76 -5.32 25.24
C LYS A 300 -0.44 -6.74 25.70
N GLU A 301 -0.96 -7.16 26.86
CA GLU A 301 -0.76 -8.51 27.37
C GLU A 301 -1.27 -9.59 26.40
N ILE A 302 -2.42 -9.35 25.75
CA ILE A 302 -2.95 -10.27 24.73
C ILE A 302 -2.00 -10.32 23.53
N LEU A 303 -1.56 -9.18 23.02
CA LEU A 303 -0.63 -9.16 21.89
C LEU A 303 0.71 -9.83 22.22
N ASP A 304 1.25 -9.63 23.41
CA ASP A 304 2.51 -10.25 23.87
C ASP A 304 2.45 -11.79 23.96
N LYS A 305 1.25 -12.37 24.12
CA LYS A 305 1.03 -13.82 24.07
C LYS A 305 1.14 -14.38 22.65
N LEU A 306 0.80 -13.58 21.64
CA LEU A 306 0.87 -14.01 20.24
C LEU A 306 2.33 -14.18 19.80
N PRO A 307 2.64 -15.19 18.96
CA PRO A 307 3.97 -15.33 18.38
C PRO A 307 4.29 -14.17 17.43
N ILE A 308 5.55 -13.75 17.29
CA ILE A 308 5.93 -12.70 16.32
C ILE A 308 6.18 -13.32 14.96
N ALA A 309 5.47 -12.90 13.90
CA ALA A 309 5.77 -13.26 12.52
C ALA A 309 6.24 -12.06 11.69
N LYS A 310 7.55 -11.93 11.50
CA LYS A 310 8.15 -11.05 10.47
C LYS A 310 7.97 -11.68 9.09
N GLN A 311 8.21 -10.94 8.00
CA GLN A 311 8.21 -11.50 6.62
C GLN A 311 9.35 -12.54 6.41
N GLY A 312 9.25 -13.71 7.05
CA GLY A 312 10.16 -14.86 6.90
C GLY A 312 10.67 -15.52 8.18
N LYS A 313 10.65 -14.88 9.37
CA LYS A 313 11.17 -15.49 10.61
C LYS A 313 10.31 -15.16 11.84
N LEU A 314 10.07 -16.18 12.66
CA LEU A 314 9.40 -16.05 13.96
C LEU A 314 10.40 -15.81 15.10
N LYS A 315 10.00 -15.00 16.08
CA LYS A 315 10.64 -14.82 17.39
C LYS A 315 9.56 -14.70 18.48
N LYS A 316 9.94 -14.79 19.75
CA LYS A 316 9.13 -14.30 20.87
C LYS A 316 9.89 -13.13 21.48
N GLU A 317 9.41 -11.93 21.25
CA GLU A 317 9.88 -10.68 21.87
C GLU A 317 8.59 -9.95 22.33
N PRO A 318 8.59 -9.25 23.47
CA PRO A 318 7.45 -8.43 23.86
C PRO A 318 7.36 -7.17 22.99
N ILE A 319 6.17 -6.59 22.86
CA ILE A 319 5.96 -5.30 22.19
C ILE A 319 6.52 -4.18 23.06
N GLU A 320 7.40 -3.37 22.48
CA GLU A 320 7.92 -2.16 23.11
C GLU A 320 7.02 -0.98 22.75
N LEU A 321 6.02 -0.71 23.59
CA LEU A 321 5.27 0.54 23.50
C LEU A 321 6.14 1.72 23.98
N PRO A 322 6.20 2.83 23.23
CA PRO A 322 6.95 4.01 23.63
C PRO A 322 6.35 4.66 24.90
N GLU A 323 7.24 5.11 25.80
CA GLU A 323 6.87 5.94 26.95
C GLU A 323 7.38 7.38 26.77
N PRO A 324 6.54 8.41 26.99
CA PRO A 324 5.08 8.32 27.12
C PRO A 324 4.40 7.87 25.81
N LEU A 325 3.17 7.35 25.91
CA LEU A 325 2.40 6.89 24.74
C LEU A 325 2.11 8.06 23.78
N PRO A 326 2.31 7.89 22.47
CA PRO A 326 2.03 8.92 21.49
C PRO A 326 0.52 9.09 21.32
N VAL A 327 0.08 10.34 21.16
CA VAL A 327 -1.27 10.64 20.72
C VAL A 327 -1.30 10.55 19.21
N THR A 328 -2.14 9.67 18.65
CA THR A 328 -2.28 9.49 17.20
C THR A 328 -3.71 9.80 16.75
N ASP A 329 -3.88 10.19 15.49
CA ASP A 329 -5.19 10.18 14.82
C ASP A 329 -5.59 8.74 14.41
N LEU A 330 -6.74 8.59 13.74
CA LEU A 330 -7.20 7.28 13.26
C LEU A 330 -6.26 6.68 12.21
N ASP A 331 -5.62 7.53 11.40
CA ASP A 331 -4.67 7.13 10.35
C ASP A 331 -3.28 6.74 10.91
N GLY A 332 -3.05 6.95 12.21
CA GLY A 332 -1.79 6.64 12.89
C GLY A 332 -0.74 7.75 12.82
N ASN A 333 -1.13 8.96 12.41
CA ASN A 333 -0.22 10.12 12.45
C ASN A 333 -0.18 10.71 13.86
N VAL A 334 1.03 10.99 14.35
CA VAL A 334 1.25 11.56 15.68
C VAL A 334 0.81 13.02 15.75
N GLN A 335 0.06 13.34 16.80
CA GLN A 335 -0.33 14.67 17.20
C GLN A 335 0.57 15.12 18.35
N ILE A 336 1.39 16.15 18.12
CA ILE A 336 2.28 16.70 19.13
C ILE A 336 1.63 17.92 19.79
N ASP A 337 1.57 17.90 21.12
CA ASP A 337 1.17 19.05 21.91
C ASP A 337 2.27 20.12 21.89
N GLU A 338 1.93 21.31 21.39
CA GLU A 338 2.88 22.41 21.29
C GLU A 338 3.35 22.92 22.67
N ALA A 339 2.48 22.94 23.66
CA ALA A 339 2.77 23.47 24.99
C ALA A 339 3.70 22.55 25.79
N THR A 340 3.56 21.23 25.67
CA THR A 340 4.32 20.28 26.49
C THR A 340 5.57 19.73 25.83
N VAL A 341 5.61 19.64 24.49
CA VAL A 341 6.74 19.04 23.76
C VAL A 341 7.58 20.09 23.04
N ILE A 342 6.94 20.99 22.29
CA ILE A 342 7.65 21.94 21.42
C ILE A 342 8.15 23.14 22.21
N ASN A 343 7.28 23.83 22.93
CA ASN A 343 7.60 25.09 23.63
C ASN A 343 8.75 24.95 24.65
N PRO A 344 8.84 23.88 25.47
CA PRO A 344 9.97 23.72 26.39
C PRO A 344 11.31 23.53 25.66
N LYS A 345 11.31 22.78 24.55
CA LYS A 345 12.52 22.56 23.73
C LYS A 345 12.97 23.83 23.02
N VAL A 346 12.02 24.61 22.49
CA VAL A 346 12.29 25.93 21.92
C VAL A 346 12.84 26.88 22.99
N ALA A 347 12.28 26.85 24.21
CA ALA A 347 12.76 27.69 25.31
C ALA A 347 14.20 27.34 25.75
N VAL A 348 14.58 26.06 25.72
CA VAL A 348 15.95 25.61 26.03
C VAL A 348 16.93 25.99 24.93
N LEU A 349 16.55 25.83 23.65
CA LEU A 349 17.41 26.17 22.51
C LEU A 349 17.54 27.68 22.30
N GLY A 350 16.53 28.45 22.72
CA GLY A 350 16.51 29.91 22.65
C GLY A 350 16.29 30.45 21.23
N LYS A 351 16.06 31.77 21.13
CA LYS A 351 16.04 32.47 19.84
C LYS A 351 17.47 32.62 19.30
N PRO A 352 17.68 32.64 17.97
CA PRO A 352 18.98 32.98 17.42
C PRO A 352 19.48 34.32 17.96
N VAL A 353 20.77 34.43 18.24
CA VAL A 353 21.40 35.69 18.63
C VAL A 353 21.86 36.38 17.35
N TRP A 354 21.33 37.56 17.06
CA TRP A 354 21.62 38.32 15.85
C TRP A 354 21.62 39.83 16.15
N SER A 355 22.25 40.62 15.26
CA SER A 355 22.40 42.07 15.40
C SER A 355 21.72 42.78 14.24
N VAL A 356 20.92 43.79 14.57
CA VAL A 356 20.27 44.66 13.58
C VAL A 356 21.32 45.52 12.87
N GLU A 357 22.39 45.94 13.56
CA GLU A 357 23.49 46.71 12.96
C GLU A 357 24.30 45.91 11.94
N ALA A 358 24.29 44.57 12.04
CA ALA A 358 24.94 43.67 11.09
C ALA A 358 24.11 43.47 9.80
N LEU A 359 22.90 44.02 9.72
CA LEU A 359 22.10 43.96 8.50
C LEU A 359 22.68 44.88 7.43
N PRO A 360 22.72 44.42 6.17
CA PRO A 360 23.12 45.26 5.07
C PRO A 360 22.16 46.46 4.95
N LYS A 361 22.71 47.66 4.70
CA LYS A 361 21.89 48.82 4.35
C LYS A 361 21.29 48.61 2.97
N VAL A 362 19.97 48.52 2.92
CA VAL A 362 19.18 48.32 1.72
C VAL A 362 18.30 49.55 1.54
N THR A 363 18.34 50.15 0.36
CA THR A 363 17.50 51.29 0.00
C THR A 363 16.45 50.88 -1.03
N PRO A 364 15.35 51.65 -1.18
CA PRO A 364 14.36 51.42 -2.24
C PRO A 364 14.97 51.36 -3.66
N ASP A 365 16.06 52.09 -3.90
CA ASP A 365 16.78 52.10 -5.18
C ASP A 365 17.63 50.84 -5.43
N THR A 366 17.85 50.03 -4.40
CA THR A 366 18.58 48.77 -4.54
C THR A 366 17.70 47.79 -5.31
N PRO A 367 18.20 47.13 -6.38
CA PRO A 367 17.41 46.13 -7.10
C PRO A 367 16.88 45.05 -6.15
N SER A 368 15.57 44.75 -6.23
CA SER A 368 14.87 43.87 -5.28
C SER A 368 15.56 42.52 -5.13
N ALA A 369 15.93 41.88 -6.24
CA ALA A 369 16.64 40.59 -6.22
C ALA A 369 18.00 40.66 -5.51
N LYS A 370 18.69 41.79 -5.58
CA LYS A 370 19.97 42.01 -4.89
C LYS A 370 19.74 42.24 -3.40
N ALA A 371 18.73 43.02 -3.03
CA ALA A 371 18.35 43.26 -1.65
C ALA A 371 17.90 41.97 -0.95
N ALA A 372 17.04 41.19 -1.61
CA ALA A 372 16.58 39.87 -1.20
C ALA A 372 17.76 38.93 -0.94
N ALA A 373 18.69 38.78 -1.89
CA ALA A 373 19.88 37.94 -1.72
C ALA A 373 20.80 38.42 -0.58
N MET A 374 20.96 39.73 -0.40
CA MET A 374 21.78 40.30 0.68
C MET A 374 21.19 40.04 2.06
N LEU A 375 19.87 40.23 2.22
CA LEU A 375 19.16 39.98 3.48
C LEU A 375 19.09 38.48 3.79
N ALA A 376 18.76 37.64 2.80
CA ALA A 376 18.76 36.19 2.93
C ALA A 376 20.13 35.66 3.38
N LYS A 377 21.21 36.14 2.77
CA LYS A 377 22.58 35.77 3.15
C LYS A 377 22.94 36.24 4.56
N SER A 378 22.48 37.42 4.98
CA SER A 378 22.72 37.90 6.35
C SER A 378 21.98 37.03 7.38
N VAL A 379 20.73 36.67 7.10
CA VAL A 379 19.94 35.74 7.92
C VAL A 379 20.66 34.41 8.07
N THR A 380 21.14 33.82 6.97
CA THR A 380 21.80 32.50 7.03
C THR A 380 23.14 32.54 7.76
N GLN A 381 23.94 33.60 7.57
CA GLN A 381 25.20 33.78 8.29
C GLN A 381 24.98 33.95 9.78
N GLN A 382 24.05 34.82 10.17
CA GLN A 382 23.78 35.09 11.59
C GLN A 382 23.10 33.89 12.28
N ALA A 383 22.28 33.11 11.57
CA ALA A 383 21.66 31.90 12.11
C ALA A 383 22.59 30.67 12.15
N GLN A 384 23.81 30.74 11.62
CA GLN A 384 24.67 29.56 11.46
C GLN A 384 24.96 28.86 12.79
N ALA A 385 25.30 29.60 13.85
CA ALA A 385 25.57 29.03 15.16
C ALA A 385 24.37 28.27 15.73
N THR A 386 23.15 28.82 15.58
CA THR A 386 21.91 28.14 15.98
C THR A 386 21.66 26.88 15.15
N ARG A 387 21.96 26.92 13.84
CA ARG A 387 21.85 25.74 12.97
C ARG A 387 22.85 24.65 13.35
N ASP A 388 24.07 25.02 13.73
CA ASP A 388 25.08 24.07 14.21
C ASP A 388 24.64 23.42 15.53
N GLN A 389 24.04 24.20 16.43
CA GLN A 389 23.45 23.68 17.68
C GLN A 389 22.29 22.71 17.39
N LEU A 390 21.35 23.08 16.52
CA LEU A 390 20.25 22.21 16.08
C LEU A 390 20.77 20.94 15.38
N GLN A 391 21.84 21.06 14.61
CA GLN A 391 22.49 19.94 13.95
C GLN A 391 23.04 18.94 14.97
N GLN A 392 23.70 19.43 16.02
CA GLN A 392 24.26 18.58 17.07
C GLN A 392 23.16 17.91 17.91
N GLU A 393 22.14 18.67 18.32
CA GLU A 393 21.03 18.17 19.14
C GLU A 393 20.24 17.05 18.43
N TYR A 394 19.92 17.25 17.14
CA TYR A 394 19.07 16.32 16.38
C TYR A 394 19.85 15.40 15.43
N GLY A 395 21.18 15.48 15.40
CA GLY A 395 22.02 14.68 14.50
C GLY A 395 21.73 14.94 13.01
N LEU A 396 21.44 16.18 12.63
CA LEU A 396 21.07 16.51 11.24
C LEU A 396 22.24 16.28 10.29
N THR A 397 21.95 15.71 9.12
CA THR A 397 22.96 15.59 8.06
C THR A 397 23.31 16.95 7.47
N VAL A 398 24.52 17.10 6.92
CA VAL A 398 24.95 18.32 6.21
C VAL A 398 23.97 18.67 5.07
N ALA A 399 23.40 17.67 4.42
CA ALA A 399 22.39 17.86 3.38
C ALA A 399 21.08 18.45 3.92
N GLN A 400 20.61 18.01 5.09
CA GLN A 400 19.42 18.58 5.74
C GLN A 400 19.64 20.03 6.15
N VAL A 401 20.78 20.34 6.80
CA VAL A 401 21.11 21.73 7.18
C VAL A 401 21.18 22.63 5.94
N LYS A 402 21.81 22.16 4.86
CA LYS A 402 21.87 22.90 3.59
C LYS A 402 20.48 23.14 3.00
N ASN A 403 19.58 22.17 3.09
CA ASN A 403 18.20 22.35 2.63
C ASN A 403 17.44 23.36 3.50
N ASP A 404 17.64 23.34 4.81
CA ASP A 404 17.02 24.30 5.74
C ASP A 404 17.52 25.72 5.49
N VAL A 405 18.82 25.89 5.23
CA VAL A 405 19.42 27.18 4.82
C VAL A 405 18.73 27.68 3.55
N LYS A 406 18.66 26.82 2.54
CA LYS A 406 18.09 27.13 1.24
C LYS A 406 16.58 27.47 1.31
N LEU A 407 15.82 26.81 2.18
CA LEU A 407 14.41 27.10 2.42
C LEU A 407 14.23 28.47 3.08
N THR A 408 15.04 28.78 4.10
CA THR A 408 15.01 30.11 4.74
C THR A 408 15.41 31.21 3.76
N GLU A 409 16.41 30.98 2.90
CA GLU A 409 16.78 31.95 1.84
C GLU A 409 15.58 32.26 0.96
N GLN A 410 14.88 31.25 0.45
CA GLN A 410 13.72 31.44 -0.42
C GLN A 410 12.57 32.16 0.26
N GLN A 411 12.29 31.83 1.53
CA GLN A 411 11.23 32.49 2.29
C GLN A 411 11.54 33.97 2.50
N VAL A 412 12.79 34.31 2.82
CA VAL A 412 13.24 35.70 2.96
C VAL A 412 13.19 36.41 1.61
N GLU A 413 13.73 35.80 0.54
CA GLU A 413 13.72 36.38 -0.80
C GLU A 413 12.30 36.69 -1.28
N ALA A 414 11.37 35.74 -1.14
CA ALA A 414 9.98 35.91 -1.55
C ALA A 414 9.27 37.03 -0.77
N LYS A 415 9.48 37.11 0.54
CA LYS A 415 8.89 38.17 1.38
C LYS A 415 9.47 39.54 1.06
N VAL A 416 10.79 39.62 0.82
CA VAL A 416 11.44 40.87 0.42
C VAL A 416 10.91 41.36 -0.93
N GLU A 417 10.81 40.49 -1.94
CA GLU A 417 10.23 40.84 -3.25
C GLU A 417 8.79 41.37 -3.13
N ARG A 418 8.00 40.80 -2.23
CA ARG A 418 6.64 41.27 -1.94
C ARG A 418 6.64 42.69 -1.36
N VAL A 419 7.45 42.94 -0.32
CA VAL A 419 7.57 44.28 0.29
C VAL A 419 8.06 45.32 -0.73
N TYR A 420 9.01 44.96 -1.59
CA TYR A 420 9.46 45.83 -2.69
C TYR A 420 8.35 46.16 -3.68
N THR A 421 7.51 45.17 -3.99
CA THR A 421 6.37 45.38 -4.90
C THR A 421 5.33 46.31 -4.28
N GLU A 422 4.97 46.08 -3.02
CA GLU A 422 4.03 46.91 -2.26
C GLU A 422 4.55 48.35 -2.12
N HIS A 423 5.84 48.52 -1.77
CA HIS A 423 6.48 49.83 -1.70
C HIS A 423 6.45 50.56 -3.04
N ARG A 424 6.82 49.89 -4.14
CA ARG A 424 6.80 50.51 -5.48
C ARG A 424 5.42 50.99 -5.91
N ILE A 425 4.36 50.25 -5.55
CA ILE A 425 2.98 50.64 -5.84
C ILE A 425 2.62 51.88 -5.03
N ALA A 426 2.85 51.85 -3.72
CA ALA A 426 2.56 52.97 -2.84
C ALA A 426 3.36 54.23 -3.18
N SER A 427 4.63 54.10 -3.57
CA SER A 427 5.46 55.26 -3.97
C SER A 427 4.98 55.90 -5.27
N LYS A 428 4.42 55.12 -6.21
CA LYS A 428 3.79 55.70 -7.41
C LYS A 428 2.51 56.47 -7.07
N HIS A 429 1.66 55.91 -6.22
CA HIS A 429 0.46 56.61 -5.76
C HIS A 429 0.80 57.92 -5.03
N LEU A 430 1.82 57.91 -4.17
CA LEU A 430 2.27 59.09 -3.45
C LEU A 430 2.94 60.13 -4.38
N ALA A 431 3.65 59.69 -5.42
CA ALA A 431 4.18 60.60 -6.44
C ALA A 431 3.05 61.28 -7.23
N ASP A 432 2.02 60.53 -7.63
CA ASP A 432 0.85 61.08 -8.31
C ASP A 432 0.06 62.06 -7.39
N GLU A 433 -0.06 61.75 -6.09
CA GLU A 433 -0.65 62.64 -5.07
C GLU A 433 0.17 63.93 -4.90
N LEU A 434 1.50 63.83 -4.94
CA LEU A 434 2.41 64.98 -4.80
C LEU A 434 2.32 65.90 -6.02
N ASP A 435 2.30 65.34 -7.22
CA ASP A 435 2.15 66.09 -8.48
C ASP A 435 0.77 66.75 -8.60
N ALA A 436 -0.26 66.17 -7.97
CA ALA A 436 -1.63 66.71 -7.95
C ALA A 436 -1.90 67.71 -6.81
N ALA A 437 -0.94 67.91 -5.88
CA ALA A 437 -1.13 68.82 -4.74
C ALA A 437 -1.29 70.27 -5.20
N ALA A 438 -2.41 70.90 -4.85
CA ALA A 438 -2.76 72.25 -5.33
C ALA A 438 -2.29 73.35 -4.37
N THR A 439 -1.94 72.98 -3.13
CA THR A 439 -1.55 73.91 -2.06
C THR A 439 -0.26 73.46 -1.36
N GLU A 440 0.45 74.41 -0.77
CA GLU A 440 1.69 74.17 -0.01
C GLU A 440 1.45 73.23 1.18
N VAL A 441 0.28 73.33 1.83
CA VAL A 441 -0.13 72.44 2.94
C VAL A 441 -0.37 71.01 2.47
N GLU A 442 -0.97 70.81 1.28
CA GLU A 442 -1.16 69.47 0.69
C GLU A 442 0.18 68.86 0.26
N HIS A 443 1.08 69.67 -0.29
CA HIS A 443 2.41 69.24 -0.69
C HIS A 443 3.25 68.79 0.52
N GLU A 444 3.24 69.56 1.62
CA GLU A 444 3.90 69.18 2.88
C GLU A 444 3.29 67.90 3.49
N ALA A 445 1.97 67.74 3.43
CA ALA A 445 1.30 66.55 3.94
C ALA A 445 1.66 65.27 3.15
N VAL A 446 1.76 65.35 1.81
CA VAL A 446 2.19 64.21 0.98
C VAL A 446 3.68 63.93 1.16
N THR A 447 4.51 64.96 1.35
CA THR A 447 5.94 64.80 1.66
C THR A 447 6.15 64.04 2.98
N ALA A 448 5.36 64.37 4.02
CA ALA A 448 5.39 63.64 5.29
C ALA A 448 4.98 62.16 5.12
N LYS A 449 3.98 61.87 4.28
CA LYS A 449 3.60 60.47 3.95
C LYS A 449 4.72 59.71 3.22
N ILE A 450 5.50 60.37 2.37
CA ILE A 450 6.65 59.74 1.68
C ILE A 450 7.74 59.37 2.69
N GLU A 451 8.04 60.25 3.65
CA GLU A 451 8.99 59.96 4.74
C GLU A 451 8.50 58.81 5.63
N GLU A 452 7.22 58.79 5.96
CA GLU A 452 6.57 57.69 6.71
C GLU A 452 6.64 56.37 5.94
N GLN A 453 6.38 56.40 4.63
CA GLN A 453 6.45 55.21 3.77
C GLN A 453 7.88 54.65 3.68
N ALA A 454 8.90 55.51 3.61
CA ALA A 454 10.30 55.10 3.61
C ALA A 454 10.70 54.45 4.95
N ALA A 455 10.23 55.01 6.07
CA ALA A 455 10.44 54.43 7.39
C ALA A 455 9.71 53.08 7.54
N SER A 456 8.48 52.95 7.04
CA SER A 456 7.72 51.70 7.01
C SER A 456 8.46 50.62 6.22
N PHE A 457 9.01 50.97 5.05
CA PHE A 457 9.76 50.02 4.23
C PHE A 457 10.97 49.43 4.97
N GLU A 458 11.75 50.26 5.67
CA GLU A 458 12.85 49.76 6.49
C GLU A 458 12.37 48.88 7.65
N ALA A 459 11.25 49.24 8.28
CA ALA A 459 10.65 48.46 9.36
C ALA A 459 10.15 47.09 8.86
N ASP A 460 9.51 47.04 7.69
CA ASP A 460 9.01 45.81 7.08
C ASP A 460 10.15 44.85 6.69
N LEU A 461 11.24 45.37 6.14
CA LEU A 461 12.43 44.56 5.85
C LEU A 461 13.06 43.98 7.12
N ARG A 462 13.09 44.75 8.22
CA ARG A 462 13.56 44.27 9.52
C ARG A 462 12.64 43.20 10.10
N ALA A 463 11.32 43.41 10.00
CA ALA A 463 10.33 42.46 10.46
C ALA A 463 10.47 41.10 9.75
N ILE A 464 10.78 41.08 8.45
CA ILE A 464 11.05 39.84 7.70
C ILE A 464 12.25 39.08 8.29
N VAL A 465 13.35 39.80 8.59
CA VAL A 465 14.55 39.19 9.18
C VAL A 465 14.25 38.65 10.58
N GLU A 466 13.55 39.43 11.40
CA GLU A 466 13.15 39.05 12.75
C GLU A 466 12.27 37.79 12.73
N GLU A 467 11.22 37.78 11.91
CA GLU A 467 10.33 36.63 11.75
C GLU A 467 11.10 35.40 11.22
N ALA A 468 12.02 35.59 10.27
CA ALA A 468 12.85 34.50 9.77
C ALA A 468 13.75 33.92 10.88
N MET A 469 14.33 34.76 11.75
CA MET A 469 15.12 34.30 12.90
C MET A 469 14.24 33.57 13.93
N GLU A 470 13.09 34.13 14.27
CA GLU A 470 12.18 33.57 15.28
C GLU A 470 11.59 32.22 14.86
N THR A 471 11.43 31.98 13.57
CA THR A 471 10.82 30.74 13.06
C THR A 471 11.80 29.59 12.86
N ILE A 472 13.12 29.83 12.79
CA ILE A 472 14.13 28.77 12.56
C ILE A 472 14.04 27.68 13.62
N VAL A 473 14.08 28.04 14.90
CA VAL A 473 14.11 27.04 15.99
C VAL A 473 12.76 26.30 16.10
N PRO A 474 11.59 26.97 16.18
CA PRO A 474 10.31 26.29 16.29
C PRO A 474 9.99 25.36 15.11
N THR A 475 10.33 25.75 13.88
CA THR A 475 10.06 24.93 12.69
C THR A 475 10.93 23.68 12.64
N THR A 476 12.23 23.80 12.94
CA THR A 476 13.13 22.64 13.01
C THR A 476 12.76 21.73 14.16
N VAL A 477 12.53 22.26 15.37
CA VAL A 477 12.15 21.47 16.55
C VAL A 477 10.84 20.72 16.27
N ARG A 478 9.80 21.41 15.80
CA ARG A 478 8.51 20.76 15.45
C ARG A 478 8.71 19.62 14.46
N ARG A 479 9.44 19.86 13.37
CA ARG A 479 9.68 18.85 12.34
C ARG A 479 10.41 17.62 12.89
N GLU A 480 11.51 17.82 13.62
CA GLU A 480 12.33 16.71 14.11
C GLU A 480 11.65 15.95 15.25
N GLU A 481 10.95 16.64 16.15
CA GLU A 481 10.15 16.03 17.21
C GLU A 481 8.99 15.21 16.60
N THR A 482 8.20 15.77 15.67
CA THR A 482 7.14 15.02 14.97
C THR A 482 7.69 13.79 14.27
N LYS A 483 8.83 13.92 13.59
CA LYS A 483 9.46 12.79 12.90
C LYS A 483 9.98 11.73 13.88
N ARG A 484 10.55 12.14 15.01
CA ARG A 484 11.02 11.21 16.05
C ARG A 484 9.84 10.45 16.65
N GLU A 485 8.78 11.15 17.03
CA GLU A 485 7.58 10.53 17.60
C GLU A 485 6.88 9.62 16.60
N GLN A 486 6.72 10.06 15.35
CA GLN A 486 6.14 9.22 14.30
C GLN A 486 6.94 7.93 14.11
N ARG A 487 8.28 7.99 14.11
CA ARG A 487 9.12 6.78 14.03
C ARG A 487 8.91 5.84 15.22
N ARG A 488 8.72 6.37 16.43
CA ARG A 488 8.43 5.56 17.62
C ARG A 488 7.06 4.89 17.50
N ALA A 489 6.04 5.63 17.07
CA ALA A 489 4.70 5.12 16.83
C ALA A 489 4.69 4.06 15.71
N ASP A 490 5.34 4.33 14.57
CA ASP A 490 5.46 3.40 13.45
C ASP A 490 6.13 2.09 13.88
N LYS A 491 7.21 2.16 14.68
CA LYS A 491 7.89 0.98 15.22
C LYS A 491 6.93 0.12 16.06
N ALA A 492 6.21 0.73 17.00
CA ALA A 492 5.26 0.00 17.85
C ALA A 492 4.07 -0.56 17.06
N MET A 493 3.56 0.17 16.07
CA MET A 493 2.51 -0.34 15.17
C MET A 493 3.00 -1.50 14.30
N ASP A 494 4.24 -1.45 13.83
CA ASP A 494 4.84 -2.56 13.08
C ASP A 494 5.10 -3.79 13.97
N GLU A 495 5.52 -3.59 15.23
CA GLU A 495 5.60 -4.68 16.21
C GLU A 495 4.22 -5.30 16.46
N ALA A 496 3.18 -4.50 16.72
CA ALA A 496 1.81 -5.00 16.85
C ALA A 496 1.34 -5.79 15.62
N ARG A 497 1.64 -5.31 14.40
CA ARG A 497 1.37 -6.06 13.17
C ARG A 497 2.15 -7.38 13.11
N ASP A 498 3.38 -7.44 13.60
CA ASP A 498 4.15 -8.68 13.65
C ASP A 498 3.45 -9.74 14.54
N HIS A 499 2.91 -9.34 15.69
CA HIS A 499 2.14 -10.21 16.58
C HIS A 499 0.81 -10.65 15.95
N LEU A 500 0.06 -9.72 15.35
CA LEU A 500 -1.18 -10.03 14.63
C LEU A 500 -0.94 -10.98 13.45
N ARG A 501 0.20 -10.86 12.76
CA ARG A 501 0.60 -11.84 11.73
C ARG A 501 0.93 -13.20 12.30
N GLY A 502 1.42 -13.26 13.54
CA GLY A 502 1.59 -14.51 14.27
C GLY A 502 0.29 -15.27 14.43
N PHE A 503 -0.77 -14.57 14.84
CA PHE A 503 -2.13 -15.10 14.84
C PHE A 503 -2.58 -15.47 13.42
N ALA A 504 -2.52 -14.54 12.47
CA ALA A 504 -3.07 -14.71 11.13
C ALA A 504 -2.46 -15.90 10.37
N ARG A 505 -1.19 -16.22 10.64
CA ARG A 505 -0.47 -17.39 10.12
C ARG A 505 -1.13 -18.73 10.47
N THR A 506 -1.94 -18.79 11.52
CA THR A 506 -2.65 -19.99 11.95
C THR A 506 -3.98 -20.19 11.23
N ILE A 507 -4.57 -19.12 10.69
CA ILE A 507 -5.89 -19.12 10.02
C ILE A 507 -5.99 -20.21 8.95
N PRO A 508 -5.02 -20.39 8.03
CA PRO A 508 -5.10 -21.44 7.02
C PRO A 508 -5.26 -22.85 7.59
N MET A 509 -4.67 -23.16 8.75
CA MET A 509 -4.84 -24.48 9.38
C MET A 509 -6.25 -24.69 9.91
N PHE A 510 -6.84 -23.65 10.50
CA PHE A 510 -8.24 -23.70 10.93
C PHE A 510 -9.18 -23.87 9.74
N LEU A 511 -8.94 -23.18 8.62
CA LEU A 511 -9.73 -23.36 7.39
C LEU A 511 -9.53 -24.73 6.74
N MET A 512 -8.34 -25.32 6.85
CA MET A 512 -8.11 -26.69 6.39
C MET A 512 -8.91 -27.70 7.24
N ALA A 513 -8.91 -27.55 8.57
CA ALA A 513 -9.54 -28.50 9.49
C ALA A 513 -11.05 -28.32 9.70
N TYR A 514 -11.51 -27.07 9.77
CA TYR A 514 -12.87 -26.67 10.20
C TYR A 514 -13.54 -25.73 9.20
N GLY A 515 -12.95 -25.55 8.01
CA GLY A 515 -13.44 -24.60 7.01
C GLY A 515 -14.87 -24.90 6.58
N ASP A 516 -15.69 -23.86 6.61
CA ASP A 516 -17.10 -23.87 6.23
C ASP A 516 -17.44 -22.59 5.46
N ARG A 517 -18.42 -22.63 4.57
CA ARG A 517 -18.76 -21.48 3.70
C ARG A 517 -19.40 -20.32 4.47
N ASP A 518 -19.94 -20.55 5.66
CA ASP A 518 -20.51 -19.52 6.53
C ASP A 518 -19.50 -18.89 7.50
N ILE A 519 -18.22 -19.30 7.43
CA ILE A 519 -17.17 -18.72 8.28
C ILE A 519 -16.90 -17.24 7.91
N ARG A 520 -16.96 -16.38 8.91
CA ARG A 520 -16.77 -14.94 8.90
C ARG A 520 -15.95 -14.53 10.13
N LEU A 521 -15.41 -13.32 10.16
CA LEU A 521 -14.63 -12.82 11.29
C LEU A 521 -15.46 -12.87 12.57
N ALA A 522 -16.76 -12.54 12.45
CA ALA A 522 -17.72 -12.48 13.55
C ALA A 522 -18.00 -13.82 14.25
N ASN A 523 -17.76 -14.96 13.58
CA ASN A 523 -18.01 -16.30 14.11
C ASN A 523 -16.81 -17.23 13.95
N PHE A 524 -15.62 -16.71 13.60
CA PHE A 524 -14.43 -17.51 13.31
C PHE A 524 -14.05 -18.45 14.46
N ASP A 525 -14.14 -17.93 15.68
CA ASP A 525 -13.90 -18.63 16.94
C ASP A 525 -14.92 -19.74 17.22
N ASP A 526 -16.17 -19.63 16.75
CA ASP A 526 -17.23 -20.62 17.02
C ASP A 526 -17.02 -21.97 16.30
N TYR A 527 -16.16 -22.01 15.27
CA TYR A 527 -15.87 -23.22 14.49
C TYR A 527 -14.81 -24.12 15.14
N THR A 528 -14.11 -23.63 16.15
CA THR A 528 -12.95 -24.30 16.74
C THR A 528 -13.19 -24.59 18.21
N PRO A 529 -12.85 -25.79 18.72
CA PRO A 529 -12.85 -26.02 20.16
C PRO A 529 -11.89 -25.08 20.90
N ASP A 530 -12.30 -24.55 22.06
CA ASP A 530 -11.55 -23.56 22.84
C ASP A 530 -10.10 -23.99 23.16
N ASP A 531 -9.90 -25.27 23.49
CA ASP A 531 -8.61 -25.85 23.83
C ASP A 531 -7.67 -25.88 22.61
N VAL A 532 -8.21 -26.28 21.46
CA VAL A 532 -7.50 -26.26 20.18
C VAL A 532 -7.18 -24.83 19.76
N PHE A 533 -8.11 -23.89 19.92
CA PHE A 533 -7.88 -22.50 19.56
C PHE A 533 -6.70 -21.92 20.37
N HIS A 534 -6.68 -22.15 21.68
CA HIS A 534 -5.61 -21.69 22.56
C HIS A 534 -4.26 -22.38 22.29
N GLU A 535 -4.24 -23.70 22.07
CA GLU A 535 -3.01 -24.43 21.75
C GLU A 535 -2.33 -23.86 20.49
N ILE A 536 -3.12 -23.50 19.49
CA ILE A 536 -2.62 -23.10 18.17
C ILE A 536 -2.29 -21.61 18.12
N THR A 537 -3.14 -20.75 18.69
CA THR A 537 -2.99 -19.28 18.58
C THR A 537 -2.17 -18.68 19.72
N GLY A 538 -2.12 -19.36 20.88
CA GLY A 538 -1.51 -18.86 22.12
C GLY A 538 -2.40 -17.91 22.93
N ILE A 539 -3.63 -17.66 22.49
CA ILE A 539 -4.63 -16.82 23.19
C ILE A 539 -5.98 -17.55 23.26
N THR A 540 -6.80 -17.18 24.23
CA THR A 540 -8.17 -17.70 24.35
C THR A 540 -9.12 -17.01 23.37
N GLU A 541 -10.27 -17.61 23.09
CA GLU A 541 -11.30 -16.97 22.26
C GLU A 541 -11.78 -15.63 22.84
N VAL A 542 -11.89 -15.53 24.17
CA VAL A 542 -12.28 -14.28 24.85
C VAL A 542 -11.28 -13.17 24.55
N GLU A 543 -9.98 -13.49 24.58
CA GLU A 543 -8.92 -12.54 24.24
C GLU A 543 -8.92 -12.19 22.75
N PHE A 544 -9.20 -13.17 21.87
CA PHE A 544 -9.38 -12.91 20.45
C PHE A 544 -10.55 -11.96 20.18
N ARG A 545 -11.70 -12.16 20.84
CA ARG A 545 -12.87 -11.27 20.74
C ARG A 545 -12.54 -9.83 21.14
N VAL A 546 -11.64 -9.62 22.12
CA VAL A 546 -11.15 -8.27 22.45
C VAL A 546 -10.38 -7.65 21.28
N LEU A 547 -9.49 -8.40 20.61
CA LEU A 547 -8.78 -7.90 19.42
C LEU A 547 -9.72 -7.68 18.22
N ARG A 548 -10.78 -8.49 18.09
CA ARG A 548 -11.77 -8.47 17.00
C ARG A 548 -12.79 -7.32 17.13
N ASP A 549 -13.42 -7.20 18.29
CA ASP A 549 -14.56 -6.30 18.50
C ASP A 549 -14.12 -4.92 19.00
N GLY A 550 -12.90 -4.85 19.53
CA GLY A 550 -12.36 -3.67 20.21
C GLY A 550 -12.94 -3.51 21.62
N GLN A 551 -12.91 -2.29 22.15
CA GLN A 551 -13.41 -2.01 23.50
C GLN A 551 -14.05 -0.63 23.60
N GLN A 552 -14.90 -0.44 24.61
CA GLN A 552 -15.41 0.87 24.99
C GLN A 552 -14.63 1.39 26.18
N ILE A 553 -14.06 2.58 26.05
CA ILE A 553 -13.38 3.28 27.14
C ILE A 553 -14.24 4.46 27.56
N THR A 554 -14.39 4.66 28.86
CA THR A 554 -14.95 5.91 29.39
C THR A 554 -13.80 6.87 29.65
N ALA A 555 -13.79 8.00 28.96
CA ALA A 555 -12.81 9.07 29.15
C ALA A 555 -13.06 9.80 30.47
N ASP A 556 -12.07 10.57 30.92
CA ASP A 556 -12.10 11.30 32.20
C ASP A 556 -13.24 12.34 32.29
N ASP A 557 -13.76 12.77 31.15
CA ASP A 557 -14.91 13.68 31.04
C ASP A 557 -16.28 12.96 31.11
N GLY A 558 -16.28 11.64 31.29
CA GLY A 558 -17.48 10.79 31.33
C GLY A 558 -18.01 10.39 29.95
N SER A 559 -17.36 10.78 28.85
CA SER A 559 -17.74 10.36 27.49
C SER A 559 -17.25 8.94 27.20
N THR A 560 -18.07 8.14 26.51
CA THR A 560 -17.67 6.79 26.09
C THR A 560 -17.13 6.82 24.67
N VAL A 561 -15.86 6.45 24.51
CA VAL A 561 -15.18 6.33 23.23
C VAL A 561 -15.05 4.84 22.88
N ARG A 562 -15.63 4.44 21.75
CA ARG A 562 -15.43 3.09 21.19
C ARG A 562 -14.12 3.06 20.41
N ILE A 563 -13.23 2.15 20.80
CA ILE A 563 -12.06 1.80 20.01
C ILE A 563 -12.43 0.56 19.19
N PRO A 564 -12.35 0.62 17.85
CA PRO A 564 -12.64 -0.53 17.00
C PRO A 564 -11.59 -1.63 17.17
N GLY A 565 -11.92 -2.85 16.74
CA GLY A 565 -10.96 -3.94 16.67
C GLY A 565 -9.92 -3.76 15.57
N LEU A 566 -8.99 -4.72 15.52
CA LEU A 566 -7.76 -4.61 14.74
C LEU A 566 -7.80 -5.31 13.37
N PHE A 567 -8.93 -5.85 12.96
CA PHE A 567 -9.08 -6.60 11.72
C PHE A 567 -9.96 -5.83 10.73
N ASP A 568 -9.55 -5.81 9.46
CA ASP A 568 -10.39 -5.36 8.35
C ASP A 568 -11.38 -6.49 8.05
N GLU A 569 -12.61 -6.37 8.57
CA GLU A 569 -13.65 -7.41 8.49
C GLU A 569 -13.93 -7.84 7.04
N ALA A 570 -14.07 -6.87 6.13
CA ALA A 570 -14.37 -7.15 4.73
C ALA A 570 -13.24 -7.93 4.03
N VAL A 571 -11.98 -7.57 4.32
CA VAL A 571 -10.83 -8.29 3.78
C VAL A 571 -10.67 -9.65 4.45
N PHE A 572 -10.89 -9.74 5.77
CA PHE A 572 -10.78 -11.00 6.52
C PHE A 572 -11.78 -12.03 6.00
N ASP A 573 -13.06 -11.66 5.90
CA ASP A 573 -14.13 -12.49 5.36
C ASP A 573 -13.84 -12.95 3.94
N ARG A 574 -13.46 -12.02 3.07
CA ARG A 574 -13.15 -12.35 1.68
C ARG A 574 -11.89 -13.21 1.57
N SER A 575 -10.92 -13.06 2.47
CA SER A 575 -9.70 -13.90 2.52
C SER A 575 -10.01 -15.34 2.90
N MET A 576 -10.92 -15.56 3.85
CA MET A 576 -11.38 -16.91 4.19
C MET A 576 -12.08 -17.56 3.00
N GLN A 577 -12.99 -16.84 2.34
CA GLN A 577 -13.69 -17.37 1.16
C GLN A 577 -12.72 -17.67 0.00
N GLU A 578 -11.76 -16.78 -0.27
CA GLU A 578 -10.76 -17.03 -1.32
C GLU A 578 -9.85 -18.23 -0.99
N PHE A 579 -9.53 -18.46 0.29
CA PHE A 579 -8.78 -19.65 0.68
C PHE A 579 -9.61 -20.93 0.50
N LEU A 580 -10.91 -20.91 0.85
CA LEU A 580 -11.81 -22.04 0.64
C LEU A 580 -12.03 -22.32 -0.85
N ASP A 581 -12.14 -21.27 -1.69
CA ASP A 581 -12.18 -21.40 -3.15
C ASP A 581 -10.91 -22.12 -3.66
N LYS A 582 -9.73 -21.73 -3.17
CA LYS A 582 -8.47 -22.40 -3.50
C LYS A 582 -8.37 -23.82 -2.96
N LYS A 583 -8.90 -24.08 -1.77
CA LYS A 583 -8.95 -25.41 -1.17
C LYS A 583 -9.77 -26.36 -2.05
N GLU A 584 -10.91 -25.91 -2.57
CA GLU A 584 -11.76 -26.69 -3.48
C GLU A 584 -11.12 -26.84 -4.88
N GLU A 585 -10.54 -25.78 -5.43
CA GLU A 585 -9.83 -25.81 -6.73
C GLU A 585 -8.66 -26.81 -6.71
N LEU A 586 -8.00 -26.96 -5.55
CA LEU A 586 -6.80 -27.79 -5.36
C LEU A 586 -7.06 -29.06 -4.55
N ALA A 587 -8.34 -29.46 -4.42
CA ALA A 587 -8.73 -30.56 -3.54
C ALA A 587 -8.17 -31.91 -4.01
N ASP A 588 -8.23 -32.22 -5.31
CA ASP A 588 -7.83 -33.53 -5.82
C ASP A 588 -6.32 -33.60 -6.11
N TYR A 589 -5.53 -33.87 -5.07
CA TYR A 589 -4.08 -33.97 -5.16
C TYR A 589 -3.56 -35.05 -6.13
N PHE A 590 -4.41 -36.01 -6.48
CA PHE A 590 -4.08 -37.09 -7.42
C PHE A 590 -4.26 -36.67 -8.88
N ASN A 591 -4.81 -35.49 -9.14
CA ASN A 591 -4.89 -34.95 -10.48
C ASN A 591 -3.53 -34.38 -10.91
N ASP A 592 -2.83 -35.10 -11.79
CA ASP A 592 -1.54 -34.69 -12.36
C ASP A 592 -1.60 -33.37 -13.17
N GLU A 593 -2.80 -32.87 -13.52
CA GLU A 593 -2.98 -31.55 -14.15
C GLU A 593 -2.78 -30.38 -13.16
N LEU A 594 -2.84 -30.63 -11.85
CA LEU A 594 -2.64 -29.60 -10.83
C LEU A 594 -1.14 -29.33 -10.60
N ALA A 595 -0.69 -28.14 -11.02
CA ALA A 595 0.69 -27.70 -10.86
C ALA A 595 1.05 -27.24 -9.43
N GLU A 596 0.04 -26.95 -8.60
CA GLU A 596 0.18 -26.46 -7.22
C GLU A 596 -0.79 -27.17 -6.28
N ASP A 597 -0.60 -27.01 -4.97
CA ASP A 597 -1.45 -27.60 -3.93
C ASP A 597 -1.81 -26.57 -2.86
N ILE A 598 -2.87 -26.85 -2.11
CA ILE A 598 -3.36 -25.94 -1.08
C ILE A 598 -2.36 -25.71 0.06
N PHE A 599 -1.45 -26.65 0.36
CA PHE A 599 -0.44 -26.50 1.40
C PHE A 599 0.64 -25.47 1.05
N ALA A 600 0.82 -25.14 -0.23
CA ALA A 600 1.65 -24.00 -0.64
C ALA A 600 1.14 -22.66 -0.07
N TYR A 601 -0.16 -22.59 0.24
CA TYR A 601 -0.82 -21.43 0.84
C TYR A 601 -0.92 -21.51 2.37
N VAL A 602 -0.45 -22.61 2.98
CA VAL A 602 -0.37 -22.77 4.44
C VAL A 602 1.06 -22.49 4.90
N PRO A 603 1.29 -21.43 5.71
CA PRO A 603 2.63 -21.15 6.22
C PRO A 603 3.15 -22.31 7.07
N GLN A 604 4.40 -22.73 6.83
CA GLN A 604 5.08 -23.72 7.67
C GLN A 604 5.10 -23.26 9.11
N GLN A 605 4.53 -24.01 10.06
CA GLN A 605 4.60 -23.71 11.49
C GLN A 605 6.00 -23.93 12.08
N ARG A 606 6.27 -23.46 13.30
CA ARG A 606 7.54 -23.72 14.04
C ARG A 606 7.33 -24.44 15.37
N THR A 607 6.11 -24.93 15.60
CA THR A 607 5.73 -25.83 16.69
C THR A 607 5.82 -27.28 16.19
N SER A 608 5.32 -28.26 16.94
CA SER A 608 5.17 -29.65 16.46
C SER A 608 4.29 -29.80 15.21
N LEU A 609 3.64 -28.71 14.78
CA LEU A 609 2.74 -28.63 13.63
C LEU A 609 3.47 -28.39 12.29
N VAL A 610 4.77 -28.70 12.20
CA VAL A 610 5.56 -28.51 10.97
C VAL A 610 5.20 -29.59 9.96
N PHE A 611 4.83 -29.18 8.75
CA PHE A 611 4.57 -30.13 7.67
C PHE A 611 5.86 -30.52 6.96
N THR A 612 6.03 -31.82 6.69
CA THR A 612 7.16 -32.33 5.90
C THR A 612 7.07 -31.80 4.47
N PRO A 613 8.05 -31.05 3.95
CA PRO A 613 7.98 -30.49 2.61
C PRO A 613 7.87 -31.60 1.54
N LYS A 614 7.05 -31.38 0.51
CA LYS A 614 6.84 -32.36 -0.58
C LYS A 614 8.13 -32.95 -1.20
N PRO A 615 9.19 -32.17 -1.50
CA PRO A 615 10.40 -32.75 -2.07
C PRO A 615 11.07 -33.77 -1.14
N VAL A 616 10.92 -33.58 0.19
CA VAL A 616 11.44 -34.51 1.19
C VAL A 616 10.56 -35.76 1.23
N VAL A 617 9.24 -35.60 1.23
CA VAL A 617 8.28 -36.73 1.17
C VAL A 617 8.54 -37.61 -0.04
N LYS A 618 8.63 -37.02 -1.25
CA LYS A 618 8.93 -37.76 -2.48
C LYS A 618 10.22 -38.56 -2.37
N ARG A 619 11.28 -37.93 -1.87
CA ARG A 619 12.57 -38.60 -1.64
C ARG A 619 12.46 -39.77 -0.66
N MET A 620 11.68 -39.65 0.41
CA MET A 620 11.48 -40.75 1.37
C MET A 620 10.83 -41.95 0.69
N VAL A 621 9.80 -41.70 -0.12
CA VAL A 621 9.06 -42.74 -0.85
C VAL A 621 9.91 -43.35 -1.98
N ASP A 622 10.71 -42.56 -2.68
CA ASP A 622 11.68 -43.04 -3.69
C ASP A 622 12.71 -44.01 -3.07
N VAL A 623 13.22 -43.68 -1.88
CA VAL A 623 14.17 -44.54 -1.16
C VAL A 623 13.49 -45.84 -0.72
N LEU A 624 12.23 -45.77 -0.26
CA LEU A 624 11.46 -46.96 0.11
C LEU A 624 11.29 -47.93 -1.08
N GLU A 625 10.95 -47.41 -2.25
CA GLU A 625 10.81 -48.20 -3.48
C GLU A 625 12.15 -48.79 -3.95
N ALA A 626 13.24 -48.02 -3.83
CA ALA A 626 14.56 -48.50 -4.23
C ALA A 626 15.05 -49.67 -3.35
N GLU A 627 14.73 -49.66 -2.06
CA GLU A 627 15.08 -50.74 -1.12
C GLU A 627 14.11 -51.93 -1.19
N ASN A 628 12.86 -51.71 -1.57
CA ASN A 628 11.85 -52.76 -1.77
C ASN A 628 11.13 -52.60 -3.13
N PRO A 629 11.75 -53.04 -4.24
CA PRO A 629 11.17 -52.89 -5.58
C PRO A 629 9.81 -53.57 -5.70
N GLY A 630 8.83 -52.87 -6.28
CA GLY A 630 7.47 -53.39 -6.47
C GLY A 630 6.56 -53.27 -5.24
N ILE A 631 7.01 -52.64 -4.14
CA ILE A 631 6.21 -52.48 -2.91
C ILE A 631 4.87 -51.76 -3.15
N PHE A 632 4.76 -50.90 -4.17
CA PHE A 632 3.52 -50.20 -4.52
C PHE A 632 2.66 -50.94 -5.55
N GLU A 633 3.11 -52.10 -6.01
CA GLU A 633 2.36 -53.00 -6.89
C GLU A 633 1.71 -54.14 -6.07
N ASP A 634 1.86 -54.19 -4.75
CA ASP A 634 1.28 -55.25 -3.91
C ASP A 634 -0.05 -54.78 -3.27
N PRO A 635 -1.20 -55.39 -3.61
CA PRO A 635 -2.50 -55.00 -3.05
C PRO A 635 -2.64 -55.35 -1.56
N GLU A 636 -1.80 -56.24 -1.03
CA GLU A 636 -1.83 -56.68 0.38
C GLU A 636 -0.81 -55.93 1.25
N ALA A 637 0.06 -55.09 0.65
CA ALA A 637 1.02 -54.30 1.39
C ALA A 637 0.33 -53.19 2.20
N THR A 638 0.69 -53.07 3.48
CA THR A 638 0.14 -52.05 4.40
C THR A 638 1.21 -51.04 4.83
N PHE A 639 0.81 -49.77 4.98
CA PHE A 639 1.66 -48.65 5.35
C PHE A 639 1.04 -47.86 6.49
N ALA A 640 1.87 -47.43 7.44
CA ALA A 640 1.41 -46.67 8.60
C ALA A 640 2.20 -45.37 8.79
N ASP A 641 1.49 -44.26 9.01
CA ASP A 641 2.05 -42.99 9.48
C ASP A 641 1.53 -42.70 10.90
N LEU A 642 2.27 -43.16 11.91
CA LEU A 642 1.87 -43.10 13.33
C LEU A 642 2.14 -41.73 13.99
N PHE A 643 2.63 -40.77 13.23
CA PHE A 643 2.86 -39.41 13.71
C PHE A 643 2.58 -38.40 12.59
N SER A 644 1.40 -38.56 11.98
CA SER A 644 1.03 -37.73 10.84
C SER A 644 0.76 -36.30 11.27
N THR A 645 0.99 -35.40 10.32
CA THR A 645 0.77 -33.96 10.52
C THR A 645 -0.25 -33.42 9.54
N ALA A 646 0.10 -33.35 8.26
CA ALA A 646 -0.77 -32.85 7.20
C ALA A 646 -1.14 -33.92 6.16
N GLY A 647 -0.92 -35.20 6.47
CA GLY A 647 -1.17 -36.30 5.53
C GLY A 647 -0.29 -36.33 4.29
N LEU A 648 0.68 -35.42 4.12
CA LEU A 648 1.49 -35.30 2.89
C LEU A 648 2.23 -36.60 2.52
N PHE A 649 2.70 -37.35 3.52
CA PHE A 649 3.33 -38.66 3.30
C PHE A 649 2.32 -39.69 2.78
N LEU A 650 1.16 -39.79 3.44
CA LEU A 650 0.06 -40.67 3.02
C LEU A 650 -0.44 -40.31 1.61
N MET A 651 -0.54 -39.03 1.26
CA MET A 651 -0.93 -38.61 -0.08
C MET A 651 0.04 -39.09 -1.16
N GLU A 652 1.36 -39.04 -0.89
CA GLU A 652 2.33 -39.59 -1.83
C GLU A 652 2.26 -41.12 -1.91
N LEU A 653 1.96 -41.81 -0.80
CA LEU A 653 1.70 -43.26 -0.82
C LEU A 653 0.47 -43.61 -1.65
N VAL A 654 -0.66 -42.92 -1.45
CA VAL A 654 -1.87 -43.12 -2.27
C VAL A 654 -1.53 -42.94 -3.75
N ARG A 655 -0.79 -41.89 -4.12
CA ARG A 655 -0.42 -41.63 -5.53
C ARG A 655 0.40 -42.77 -6.13
N ARG A 656 1.36 -43.33 -5.38
CA ARG A 656 2.19 -44.45 -5.84
C ARG A 656 1.39 -45.73 -5.96
N LEU A 657 0.57 -46.04 -4.95
CA LEU A 657 -0.29 -47.22 -4.95
C LEU A 657 -1.36 -47.15 -6.05
N ASP A 658 -1.98 -45.99 -6.27
CA ASP A 658 -2.97 -45.80 -7.33
C ASP A 658 -2.36 -46.03 -8.72
N THR A 659 -1.10 -45.63 -8.92
CA THR A 659 -0.37 -45.91 -10.17
C THR A 659 0.05 -47.39 -10.26
N GLY A 660 0.65 -47.94 -9.20
CA GLY A 660 1.22 -49.29 -9.20
C GLY A 660 0.19 -50.41 -9.22
N LEU A 661 -0.99 -50.19 -8.64
CA LEU A 661 -2.07 -51.19 -8.59
C LEU A 661 -3.01 -51.12 -9.81
N ALA A 662 -2.78 -50.22 -10.76
CA ALA A 662 -3.67 -50.01 -11.91
C ALA A 662 -3.90 -51.27 -12.75
N ASP A 663 -2.91 -52.15 -12.85
CA ASP A 663 -3.03 -53.41 -13.59
C ASP A 663 -3.84 -54.49 -12.84
N GLN A 664 -3.88 -54.42 -11.51
CA GLN A 664 -4.55 -55.41 -10.65
C GLN A 664 -5.95 -55.01 -10.23
N ILE A 665 -6.17 -53.71 -10.01
CA ILE A 665 -7.48 -53.13 -9.71
C ILE A 665 -7.73 -52.02 -10.74
N PRO A 666 -8.26 -52.35 -11.94
CA PRO A 666 -8.35 -51.39 -13.04
C PRO A 666 -9.29 -50.20 -12.78
N ASP A 667 -10.37 -50.41 -12.03
CA ASP A 667 -11.30 -49.32 -11.70
C ASP A 667 -10.68 -48.33 -10.70
N PRO A 668 -10.54 -47.04 -11.05
CA PRO A 668 -9.90 -46.06 -10.17
C PRO A 668 -10.59 -45.84 -8.83
N ASN A 669 -11.92 -45.94 -8.77
CA ASN A 669 -12.66 -45.72 -7.53
C ASN A 669 -12.54 -46.92 -6.58
N GLU A 670 -12.68 -48.15 -7.11
CA GLU A 670 -12.45 -49.37 -6.34
C GLU A 670 -11.02 -49.43 -5.82
N ARG A 671 -10.04 -49.06 -6.66
CA ARG A 671 -8.62 -49.01 -6.28
C ARG A 671 -8.36 -48.00 -5.17
N LEU A 672 -8.85 -46.77 -5.30
CA LEU A 672 -8.71 -45.77 -4.23
C LEU A 672 -9.44 -46.18 -2.94
N GLN A 673 -10.63 -46.79 -3.04
CA GLN A 673 -11.33 -47.31 -1.87
C GLN A 673 -10.50 -48.39 -1.17
N HIS A 674 -9.94 -49.34 -1.92
CA HIS A 674 -9.07 -50.39 -1.37
C HIS A 674 -7.84 -49.79 -0.66
N ILE A 675 -7.14 -48.86 -1.32
CA ILE A 675 -5.95 -48.19 -0.75
C ILE A 675 -6.31 -47.49 0.57
N LEU A 676 -7.37 -46.68 0.57
CA LEU A 676 -7.76 -45.84 1.72
C LEU A 676 -8.38 -46.62 2.88
N THR A 677 -8.91 -47.82 2.64
CA THR A 677 -9.62 -48.60 3.67
C THR A 677 -8.87 -49.85 4.12
N LYS A 678 -7.85 -50.31 3.40
CA LYS A 678 -7.12 -51.54 3.73
C LYS A 678 -5.61 -51.41 3.79
N GLN A 679 -5.02 -50.46 3.05
CA GLN A 679 -3.56 -50.36 2.95
C GLN A 679 -2.96 -49.23 3.78
N LEU A 680 -3.74 -48.20 4.13
CA LEU A 680 -3.23 -47.02 4.83
C LEU A 680 -3.76 -46.89 6.25
N PHE A 681 -2.82 -46.67 7.17
CA PHE A 681 -3.08 -46.49 8.59
C PHE A 681 -2.44 -45.19 9.06
N GLU A 682 -3.15 -44.44 9.89
CA GLU A 682 -2.76 -43.08 10.25
C GLU A 682 -3.03 -42.80 11.72
N MET A 683 -2.10 -42.08 12.34
CA MET A 683 -2.36 -41.48 13.62
C MET A 683 -1.76 -40.07 13.73
N SER A 684 -2.61 -39.13 14.08
CA SER A 684 -2.27 -37.75 14.34
C SER A 684 -2.26 -37.49 15.85
N HIS A 685 -1.30 -36.71 16.31
CA HIS A 685 -1.13 -36.46 17.75
C HIS A 685 -2.15 -35.47 18.35
N ASN A 686 -2.97 -34.80 17.53
CA ASN A 686 -4.04 -33.90 17.97
C ASN A 686 -5.18 -33.84 16.93
N GLN A 687 -6.33 -33.30 17.34
CA GLN A 687 -7.56 -33.30 16.53
C GLN A 687 -7.46 -32.45 15.26
N ILE A 688 -6.77 -31.29 15.32
CA ILE A 688 -6.66 -30.40 14.16
C ILE A 688 -5.82 -31.04 13.05
N LEU A 689 -4.68 -31.64 13.38
CA LEU A 689 -3.84 -32.33 12.40
C LEU A 689 -4.54 -33.55 11.82
N HIS A 690 -5.29 -34.29 12.64
CA HIS A 690 -6.11 -35.39 12.14
C HIS A 690 -7.12 -34.91 11.10
N ARG A 691 -7.91 -33.87 11.40
CA ARG A 691 -8.86 -33.30 10.42
C ARG A 691 -8.18 -32.83 9.14
N ILE A 692 -7.02 -32.17 9.25
CA ILE A 692 -6.23 -31.76 8.08
C ILE A 692 -5.79 -32.98 7.27
N THR A 693 -5.32 -34.04 7.92
CA THR A 693 -4.91 -35.29 7.27
C THR A 693 -6.06 -35.97 6.55
N ILE A 694 -7.23 -36.09 7.18
CA ILE A 694 -8.45 -36.62 6.52
C ILE A 694 -8.81 -35.78 5.30
N GLU A 695 -8.83 -34.45 5.44
CA GLU A 695 -9.10 -33.52 4.34
C GLU A 695 -8.13 -33.72 3.17
N ALA A 696 -6.84 -33.87 3.47
CA ALA A 696 -5.77 -33.93 2.49
C ALA A 696 -5.73 -35.27 1.75
N VAL A 697 -5.81 -36.38 2.50
CA VAL A 697 -5.75 -37.75 1.96
C VAL A 697 -7.00 -38.08 1.16
N SER A 698 -8.17 -37.58 1.58
CA SER A 698 -9.40 -37.69 0.80
C SER A 698 -9.42 -36.80 -0.44
N GLY A 699 -8.49 -35.86 -0.56
CA GLY A 699 -8.52 -34.83 -1.58
C GLY A 699 -9.81 -34.00 -1.57
N GLY A 700 -10.34 -33.72 -0.38
CA GLY A 700 -11.61 -32.99 -0.19
C GLY A 700 -12.87 -33.73 -0.66
N VAL A 701 -12.76 -34.93 -1.25
CA VAL A 701 -13.90 -35.66 -1.83
C VAL A 701 -14.76 -36.27 -0.71
N PRO A 702 -16.05 -35.91 -0.59
CA PRO A 702 -16.90 -36.36 0.52
C PRO A 702 -17.01 -37.89 0.62
N GLN A 703 -17.03 -38.59 -0.51
CA GLN A 703 -17.09 -40.06 -0.53
C GLN A 703 -15.81 -40.69 0.05
N ARG A 704 -14.64 -40.18 -0.35
CA ARG A 704 -13.34 -40.67 0.15
C ARG A 704 -13.19 -40.39 1.65
N LYS A 705 -13.68 -39.24 2.14
CA LYS A 705 -13.72 -38.93 3.58
C LYS A 705 -14.50 -39.99 4.37
N ARG A 706 -15.70 -40.36 3.90
CA ARG A 706 -16.50 -41.41 4.55
C ARG A 706 -15.77 -42.74 4.61
N TRP A 707 -15.12 -43.16 3.51
CA TRP A 707 -14.32 -44.39 3.51
C TRP A 707 -13.24 -44.38 4.58
N ILE A 708 -12.47 -43.28 4.65
CA ILE A 708 -11.40 -43.10 5.63
C ILE A 708 -11.96 -43.14 7.06
N GLU A 709 -13.05 -42.41 7.33
CA GLU A 709 -13.67 -42.35 8.66
C GLU A 709 -14.29 -43.70 9.10
N GLU A 710 -15.00 -44.38 8.20
CA GLU A 710 -15.65 -45.67 8.47
C GLU A 710 -14.64 -46.82 8.63
N SER A 711 -13.43 -46.69 8.07
CA SER A 711 -12.36 -47.70 8.19
C SER A 711 -11.89 -47.91 9.64
N GLY A 712 -11.92 -46.86 10.46
CA GLY A 712 -11.37 -46.89 11.82
C GLY A 712 -9.83 -46.90 11.90
N HIS A 713 -9.13 -46.81 10.75
CA HIS A 713 -7.66 -46.87 10.65
C HIS A 713 -6.95 -45.52 10.80
N TYR A 714 -7.72 -44.43 10.84
CA TYR A 714 -7.22 -43.06 11.00
C TYR A 714 -7.65 -42.56 12.38
N ARG A 715 -6.69 -42.32 13.27
CA ARG A 715 -7.00 -42.04 14.69
C ARG A 715 -6.27 -40.83 15.25
N VAL A 716 -6.83 -40.27 16.32
CA VAL A 716 -6.15 -39.29 17.16
C VAL A 716 -5.50 -40.01 18.33
N GLY A 717 -4.20 -39.85 18.50
CA GLY A 717 -3.47 -40.47 19.60
C GLY A 717 -2.14 -39.78 19.89
N ASN A 718 -2.01 -39.18 21.07
CA ASN A 718 -0.75 -38.60 21.51
C ASN A 718 0.15 -39.64 22.19
N LEU A 719 0.94 -40.35 21.38
CA LEU A 719 1.86 -41.40 21.81
C LEU A 719 2.84 -40.99 22.92
N THR A 720 3.13 -39.68 23.05
CA THR A 720 4.06 -39.15 24.06
C THR A 720 3.47 -39.14 25.46
N THR A 721 2.14 -39.19 25.56
CA THR A 721 1.40 -39.19 26.85
C THR A 721 0.97 -40.57 27.30
N MET A 722 1.05 -41.57 26.40
CA MET A 722 0.59 -42.94 26.64
C MET A 722 1.67 -43.83 27.26
N ASN A 723 1.25 -44.72 28.14
CA ASN A 723 2.10 -45.79 28.64
C ASN A 723 2.26 -46.93 27.59
N PRO A 724 3.23 -47.85 27.75
CA PRO A 724 3.49 -48.90 26.75
C PRO A 724 2.28 -49.82 26.46
N THR A 725 1.45 -50.11 27.45
CA THR A 725 0.26 -50.96 27.29
C THR A 725 -0.83 -50.25 26.50
N GLU A 726 -1.11 -48.98 26.84
CA GLU A 726 -2.04 -48.14 26.10
C GLU A 726 -1.61 -47.97 24.64
N ARG A 727 -0.31 -47.75 24.41
CA ARG A 727 0.27 -47.65 23.07
C ARG A 727 0.07 -48.93 22.27
N GLN A 728 0.37 -50.08 22.86
CA GLN A 728 0.23 -51.36 22.18
C GLN A 728 -1.24 -51.62 21.83
N GLN A 729 -2.15 -51.44 22.79
CA GLN A 729 -3.59 -51.62 22.57
C GLN A 729 -4.10 -50.72 21.44
N LEU A 730 -3.70 -49.44 21.44
CA LEU A 730 -4.15 -48.50 20.42
C LEU A 730 -3.62 -48.86 19.02
N ILE A 731 -2.37 -49.32 18.92
CA ILE A 731 -1.81 -49.79 17.65
C ILE A 731 -2.53 -51.06 17.18
N ASP A 732 -2.74 -52.02 18.08
CA ASP A 732 -3.44 -53.28 17.76
C ASP A 732 -4.87 -53.02 17.28
N ASP A 733 -5.60 -52.12 17.96
CA ASP A 733 -6.95 -51.69 17.60
C ASP A 733 -7.01 -50.92 16.27
N MET A 734 -5.92 -50.23 15.90
CA MET A 734 -5.82 -49.50 14.64
C MET A 734 -5.53 -50.44 13.46
N LEU A 735 -4.72 -51.47 13.70
CA LEU A 735 -4.28 -52.44 12.69
C LEU A 735 -5.23 -53.64 12.53
N THR A 736 -6.24 -53.78 13.40
CA THR A 736 -7.31 -54.78 13.23
C THR A 736 -8.35 -54.23 12.27
N GLU A 737 -8.72 -55.02 11.25
CA GLU A 737 -9.82 -54.70 10.33
C GLU A 737 -11.10 -54.38 11.13
N GLY A 738 -11.75 -53.27 10.81
CA GLY A 738 -12.94 -52.81 11.53
C GLY A 738 -14.08 -53.84 11.51
N PRO A 739 -15.03 -53.80 12.47
CA PRO A 739 -16.04 -54.84 12.70
C PRO A 739 -17.11 -55.02 11.59
N ASN A 740 -16.91 -54.50 10.38
CA ASN A 740 -17.90 -54.53 9.29
C ASN A 740 -17.36 -55.12 7.96
N SER A 741 -16.28 -55.90 7.97
CA SER A 741 -15.86 -56.69 6.80
C SER A 741 -16.50 -58.10 6.78
N GLU A 742 -17.82 -58.16 6.57
CA GLU A 742 -18.51 -59.36 6.02
C GLU A 742 -19.23 -59.03 4.72
#